data_AF-A0A4Q8XSU7-F1
#
_entry.id   AF-A0A4Q8XSU7-F1
#
_cell.length_a   1.000
_cell.length_b   1.000
_cell.length_c   1.000
_cell.angle_alpha   90.00
_cell.angle_beta   90.00
_cell.angle_gamma   90.00
#
_symmetry.space_group_name_H-M   'P 1'
#
loop_
_entity.id
_entity.type
_entity.pdbx_description
1 polymer ?
#
loop_
_entity_poly.entity_id
_entity_poly.type
_entity_poly.pdbx_seq_one_letter_code
_entity_poly.pdbx_strand_id
1 'polypeptide(L)'
;MLDVSGRPKAAGTRATGQVVASLEGVTKVFGGTVAVANVSIELRAGEVLALLGENGAGKSTCVKLLAGVHRPDGGQVVMLGKPVAFASPLEAQRAGVAVMHQHPGLFPDLSIAENLFIGQTGLRWKLDHRQMQSEAARLLTLVGLEVDVTAPLGRLRTSEQQLVEIARALSLDARVLIMDEPTAALSQREVERLFTVVDNLRPQGVAMMFVGHRMDEIYRVADRIAVLRDGRHVATEIAADLSRERAVQMMVGRSLDGLYPRNNTAPGDVVLDVRGLSCDGSFQDVSFQLRAGEILGFGGLVGSGRTEIARVLFGIDQPTGGTIAIDGKTMRFVSPKDAMGNGIAYVSEDRIGQSLVMDFPILNNASLTVLDKATRGGLMSREKEIGIAKPFLDRLRLRFKSFDQPVGALSGGNQQKVVLAKWLATNPRILILDEPTQGIDVQTKADVHAMMTDLAAKGMAIILISSELPELLGMADRMIVLREGSVTAEFRHDEATQEKVIGAATDAIVKKVDGEIVAQPVPHRDEKSVIPERAARGTWRRVLARRELGLFAAIAAVVIPISMLNIRMLSGANLSALAMDAGLLMIVAVAQMLVVITRSIDLSVAAIIGLAAYGAASTIHLHPEIGVVGGVALACSIGLAAGFLNGLIVTYGRVPAIVVTLGTMSIFRGINSLWAGGTQVSADQVPQAWLDMTAANFFGVPAVLLIAIATLLVVAYILRNTSIGRELFAIGSNPGGASLIGIASRARILMAFSAAGLLAGFDGALWASRYATVDARVAYGFELTVIAAVVVGGIAVRGGSGTVLGVAAGALMLLIINNGLTLVRVDPLWLQGVYGLVILAAIGIDALVARRAAGKRKGAHR
;
A
#
# COMPACT_ATOMS: atom_id res chain seq x y z
N MET A 1 11.88 -27.80 -10.95
CA MET A 1 10.40 -27.80 -10.89
C MET A 1 9.94 -29.23 -10.70
N LEU A 2 9.10 -29.54 -9.72
CA LEU A 2 8.46 -30.85 -9.61
C LEU A 2 6.96 -30.70 -9.93
N ASP A 3 6.34 -31.69 -10.57
CA ASP A 3 4.87 -31.76 -10.73
C ASP A 3 4.19 -32.11 -9.39
N VAL A 4 2.85 -32.00 -9.32
CA VAL A 4 1.94 -32.29 -8.18
C VAL A 4 2.20 -33.68 -7.54
N SER A 5 2.87 -34.58 -8.27
CA SER A 5 3.31 -35.92 -7.89
C SER A 5 4.73 -36.03 -7.31
N GLY A 6 5.49 -34.93 -7.18
CA GLY A 6 6.86 -34.94 -6.62
C GLY A 6 7.96 -35.41 -7.58
N ARG A 7 7.69 -35.52 -8.89
CA ARG A 7 8.72 -35.84 -9.91
C ARG A 7 9.29 -34.58 -10.56
N PRO A 8 10.60 -34.51 -10.88
CA PRO A 8 11.16 -33.41 -11.64
C PRO A 8 10.43 -33.29 -12.97
N LYS A 9 9.72 -32.17 -13.12
CA LYS A 9 9.25 -31.66 -14.39
C LYS A 9 10.54 -31.42 -15.19
N ALA A 10 10.78 -32.26 -16.19
CA ALA A 10 11.69 -31.92 -17.25
C ALA A 10 11.20 -30.56 -17.78
N ALA A 11 11.98 -29.50 -17.57
CA ALA A 11 11.78 -28.26 -18.28
C ALA A 11 12.07 -28.62 -19.74
N GLY A 12 11.02 -29.02 -20.48
CA GLY A 12 11.13 -29.21 -21.91
C GLY A 12 11.63 -27.88 -22.47
N THR A 13 12.85 -27.88 -22.98
CA THR A 13 13.48 -26.73 -23.62
C THR A 13 12.49 -26.24 -24.68
N ARG A 14 11.82 -25.13 -24.41
CA ARG A 14 10.77 -24.61 -25.29
C ARG A 14 11.46 -24.08 -26.54
N ALA A 15 10.96 -24.43 -27.73
CA ALA A 15 11.51 -23.93 -28.98
C ALA A 15 11.42 -22.40 -29.00
N THR A 16 12.58 -21.74 -29.02
CA THR A 16 12.70 -20.28 -29.07
C THR A 16 12.02 -19.75 -30.34
N GLY A 17 11.34 -18.61 -30.21
CA GLY A 17 10.64 -17.96 -31.33
C GLY A 17 9.21 -18.45 -31.62
N GLN A 18 8.71 -19.51 -30.97
CA GLN A 18 7.30 -19.91 -31.08
C GLN A 18 6.39 -18.88 -30.40
N VAL A 19 5.26 -18.52 -31.04
CA VAL A 19 4.23 -17.68 -30.40
C VAL A 19 3.58 -18.44 -29.24
N VAL A 20 3.75 -17.91 -28.03
CA VAL A 20 3.22 -18.47 -26.78
C VAL A 20 1.87 -17.86 -26.44
N ALA A 21 1.71 -16.57 -26.72
CA ALA A 21 0.48 -15.82 -26.46
C ALA A 21 0.28 -14.74 -27.53
N SER A 22 -0.97 -14.46 -27.89
CA SER A 22 -1.30 -13.36 -28.78
C SER A 22 -2.65 -12.72 -28.46
N LEU A 23 -2.76 -11.44 -28.82
CA LEU A 23 -4.03 -10.75 -29.04
C LEU A 23 -4.28 -10.77 -30.54
N GLU A 24 -5.48 -11.17 -30.97
CA GLU A 24 -5.85 -11.26 -32.38
C GLU A 24 -7.10 -10.41 -32.64
N GLY A 25 -6.89 -9.24 -33.26
CA GLY A 25 -7.96 -8.32 -33.65
C GLY A 25 -8.81 -7.82 -32.49
N VAL A 26 -8.23 -7.68 -31.28
CA VAL A 26 -9.02 -7.42 -30.08
C VAL A 26 -9.56 -6.01 -30.02
N THR A 27 -10.81 -5.89 -29.56
CA THR A 27 -11.50 -4.62 -29.33
C THR A 27 -12.05 -4.58 -27.91
N LYS A 28 -11.90 -3.45 -27.21
CA LYS A 28 -12.43 -3.24 -25.87
C LYS A 28 -13.01 -1.85 -25.70
N VAL A 29 -14.21 -1.77 -25.14
CA VAL A 29 -14.95 -0.53 -24.87
C VAL A 29 -15.26 -0.41 -23.37
N PHE A 30 -15.02 0.76 -22.80
CA PHE A 30 -15.38 1.09 -21.42
C PHE A 30 -16.28 2.32 -21.39
N GLY A 31 -17.52 2.17 -20.92
CA GLY A 31 -18.43 3.31 -20.71
C GLY A 31 -18.61 4.22 -21.93
N GLY A 32 -18.58 3.65 -23.14
CA GLY A 32 -18.67 4.36 -24.41
C GLY A 32 -17.34 4.78 -25.05
N THR A 33 -16.22 4.69 -24.33
CA THR A 33 -14.88 4.98 -24.87
C THR A 33 -14.23 3.70 -25.41
N VAL A 34 -13.82 3.71 -26.67
CA VAL A 34 -13.05 2.60 -27.27
C VAL A 34 -11.62 2.69 -26.77
N ALA A 35 -11.20 1.74 -25.93
CA ALA A 35 -9.87 1.72 -25.32
C ALA A 35 -8.83 1.02 -26.19
N VAL A 36 -9.23 -0.04 -26.91
CA VAL A 36 -8.46 -0.62 -28.02
C VAL A 36 -9.40 -1.04 -29.14
N ALA A 37 -8.95 -0.90 -30.38
CA ALA A 37 -9.70 -1.20 -31.60
C ALA A 37 -8.85 -2.03 -32.56
N ASN A 38 -9.25 -3.27 -32.80
CA ASN A 38 -8.60 -4.21 -33.72
C ASN A 38 -7.07 -4.32 -33.51
N VAL A 39 -6.65 -4.54 -32.27
CA VAL A 39 -5.23 -4.66 -31.91
C VAL A 39 -4.75 -6.09 -32.02
N SER A 40 -3.59 -6.30 -32.65
CA SER A 40 -2.93 -7.61 -32.73
C SER A 40 -1.51 -7.53 -32.20
N ILE A 41 -1.15 -8.42 -31.27
CA ILE A 41 0.17 -8.45 -30.60
C ILE A 41 0.57 -9.90 -30.40
N GLU A 42 1.83 -10.25 -30.67
CA GLU A 42 2.38 -11.60 -30.47
C GLU A 42 3.52 -11.60 -29.45
N LEU A 43 3.50 -12.56 -28.52
CA LEU A 43 4.58 -12.82 -27.57
C LEU A 43 5.23 -14.17 -27.89
N ARG A 44 6.54 -14.17 -28.14
CA ARG A 44 7.30 -15.36 -28.54
C ARG A 44 8.20 -15.87 -27.43
N ALA A 45 8.41 -17.18 -27.38
CA ALA A 45 9.23 -17.82 -26.36
C ALA A 45 10.70 -17.33 -26.43
N GLY A 46 11.23 -16.85 -25.31
CA GLY A 46 12.61 -16.37 -25.19
C GLY A 46 12.83 -14.96 -25.74
N GLU A 47 11.77 -14.28 -26.19
CA GLU A 47 11.80 -12.94 -26.78
C GLU A 47 11.20 -11.91 -25.82
N VAL A 48 11.77 -10.70 -25.81
CA VAL A 48 11.23 -9.51 -25.13
C VAL A 48 10.58 -8.60 -26.16
N LEU A 49 9.25 -8.48 -26.09
CA LEU A 49 8.49 -7.46 -26.81
C LEU A 49 8.31 -6.22 -25.95
N ALA A 50 8.88 -5.09 -26.36
CA ALA A 50 8.55 -3.81 -25.75
C ALA A 50 7.23 -3.25 -26.31
N LEU A 51 6.33 -2.83 -25.42
CA LEU A 51 5.07 -2.19 -25.79
C LEU A 51 5.16 -0.69 -25.54
N LEU A 52 5.27 0.06 -26.63
CA LEU A 52 5.33 1.52 -26.66
C LEU A 52 3.98 2.14 -26.98
N GLY A 53 3.82 3.39 -26.57
CA GLY A 53 2.64 4.19 -26.87
C GLY A 53 2.45 5.29 -25.85
N GLU A 54 1.67 6.31 -26.18
CA GLU A 54 1.35 7.38 -25.24
C GLU A 54 0.46 6.90 -24.09
N ASN A 55 0.29 7.75 -23.08
CA ASN A 55 -0.69 7.50 -22.02
C ASN A 55 -2.10 7.50 -22.62
N GLY A 56 -2.86 6.44 -22.36
CA GLY A 56 -4.17 6.25 -23.00
C GLY A 56 -4.12 5.56 -24.38
N ALA A 57 -2.95 5.19 -24.90
CA ALA A 57 -2.84 4.47 -26.18
C ALA A 57 -3.37 3.02 -26.16
N GLY A 58 -3.77 2.51 -24.99
CA GLY A 58 -4.33 1.15 -24.84
C GLY A 58 -3.35 0.09 -24.29
N LYS A 59 -2.14 0.47 -23.88
CA LYS A 59 -1.12 -0.45 -23.32
C LYS A 59 -1.64 -1.28 -22.15
N SER A 60 -2.11 -0.63 -21.08
CA SER A 60 -2.64 -1.31 -19.89
C SER A 60 -3.91 -2.11 -20.21
N THR A 61 -4.68 -1.73 -21.23
CA THR A 61 -5.82 -2.52 -21.71
C THR A 61 -5.35 -3.83 -22.32
N CYS A 62 -4.31 -3.81 -23.15
CA CYS A 62 -3.71 -5.02 -23.72
C CYS A 62 -3.18 -5.96 -22.62
N VAL A 63 -2.47 -5.41 -21.63
CA VAL A 63 -1.99 -6.15 -20.46
C VAL A 63 -3.17 -6.81 -19.72
N LYS A 64 -4.24 -6.05 -19.41
CA LYS A 64 -5.42 -6.56 -18.69
C LYS A 64 -6.21 -7.61 -19.46
N LEU A 65 -6.20 -7.56 -20.80
CA LEU A 65 -6.81 -8.59 -21.66
C LEU A 65 -6.00 -9.89 -21.60
N LEU A 66 -4.68 -9.82 -21.77
CA LEU A 66 -3.78 -10.99 -21.65
C LEU A 66 -3.82 -11.60 -20.24
N ALA A 67 -3.94 -10.76 -19.21
CA ALA A 67 -3.99 -11.17 -17.81
C ALA A 67 -5.37 -11.69 -17.36
N GLY A 68 -6.39 -11.74 -18.22
CA GLY A 68 -7.73 -12.21 -17.86
C GLY A 68 -8.48 -11.31 -16.87
N VAL A 69 -8.05 -10.06 -16.68
CA VAL A 69 -8.75 -9.04 -15.87
C VAL A 69 -9.99 -8.53 -16.61
N HIS A 70 -9.89 -8.39 -17.94
CA HIS A 70 -10.99 -8.01 -18.81
C HIS A 70 -11.13 -9.02 -19.95
N ARG A 71 -12.37 -9.21 -20.41
CA ARG A 71 -12.66 -9.93 -21.66
C ARG A 71 -12.73 -8.95 -22.83
N PRO A 72 -12.22 -9.33 -24.01
CA PRO A 72 -12.41 -8.55 -25.22
C PRO A 72 -13.90 -8.49 -25.57
N ASP A 73 -14.34 -7.37 -26.13
CA ASP A 73 -15.70 -7.21 -26.67
C ASP A 73 -15.77 -7.67 -28.14
N GLY A 74 -14.61 -7.78 -28.81
CA GLY A 74 -14.43 -8.40 -30.13
C GLY A 74 -12.99 -8.89 -30.31
N GLY A 75 -12.76 -9.81 -31.25
CA GLY A 75 -11.48 -10.52 -31.41
C GLY A 75 -11.27 -11.60 -30.35
N GLN A 76 -10.05 -12.12 -30.22
CA GLN A 76 -9.73 -13.20 -29.28
C GLN A 76 -8.34 -13.09 -28.65
N VAL A 77 -8.19 -13.68 -27.46
CA VAL A 77 -6.89 -13.94 -26.83
C VAL A 77 -6.51 -15.38 -27.13
N VAL A 78 -5.29 -15.64 -27.58
CA VAL A 78 -4.80 -16.97 -27.92
C VAL A 78 -3.60 -17.32 -27.04
N MET A 79 -3.58 -18.54 -26.51
CA MET A 79 -2.48 -19.09 -25.73
C MET A 79 -2.10 -20.45 -26.29
N LEU A 80 -0.82 -20.65 -26.61
CA LEU A 80 -0.28 -21.90 -27.17
C LEU A 80 -1.09 -22.38 -28.39
N GLY A 81 -1.50 -21.44 -29.26
CA GLY A 81 -2.28 -21.71 -30.47
C GLY A 81 -3.76 -22.00 -30.25
N LYS A 82 -4.29 -21.87 -29.02
CA LYS A 82 -5.72 -22.08 -28.72
C LYS A 82 -6.37 -20.78 -28.24
N PRO A 83 -7.56 -20.41 -28.77
CA PRO A 83 -8.35 -19.32 -28.21
C PRO A 83 -8.70 -19.60 -26.73
N VAL A 84 -8.52 -18.60 -25.89
CA VAL A 84 -8.81 -18.66 -24.45
C VAL A 84 -9.70 -17.49 -24.04
N ALA A 85 -10.62 -17.77 -23.11
CA ALA A 85 -11.51 -16.77 -22.54
C ALA A 85 -11.47 -16.86 -21.01
N PHE A 86 -10.46 -16.21 -20.41
CA PHE A 86 -10.29 -16.23 -18.97
C PHE A 86 -11.52 -15.62 -18.27
N ALA A 87 -12.03 -16.30 -17.23
CA ALA A 87 -13.07 -15.79 -16.34
C ALA A 87 -12.49 -15.00 -15.16
N SER A 88 -11.20 -15.17 -14.87
CA SER A 88 -10.51 -14.45 -13.80
C SER A 88 -8.99 -14.39 -14.05
N PRO A 89 -8.28 -13.45 -13.39
CA PRO A 89 -6.81 -13.42 -13.41
C PRO A 89 -6.16 -14.71 -12.95
N LEU A 90 -6.79 -15.43 -12.00
CA LEU A 90 -6.30 -16.71 -11.51
C LEU A 90 -6.27 -17.78 -12.61
N GLU A 91 -7.21 -17.76 -13.56
CA GLU A 91 -7.19 -18.68 -14.70
C GLU A 91 -6.08 -18.35 -15.68
N ALA A 92 -5.84 -17.06 -15.96
CA ALA A 92 -4.72 -16.62 -16.80
C ALA A 92 -3.38 -17.02 -16.17
N GLN A 93 -3.25 -16.84 -14.85
CA GLN A 93 -2.07 -17.24 -14.09
C GLN A 93 -1.83 -18.75 -14.15
N ARG A 94 -2.88 -19.57 -14.01
CA ARG A 94 -2.80 -21.03 -14.18
C ARG A 94 -2.45 -21.45 -15.60
N ALA A 95 -2.80 -20.65 -16.60
CA ALA A 95 -2.38 -20.83 -17.99
C ALA A 95 -0.91 -20.41 -18.23
N GLY A 96 -0.24 -19.85 -17.22
CA GLY A 96 1.17 -19.47 -17.26
C GLY A 96 1.42 -17.99 -17.58
N VAL A 97 0.42 -17.10 -17.42
CA VAL A 97 0.61 -15.65 -17.57
C VAL A 97 0.92 -15.03 -16.21
N ALA A 98 2.14 -14.55 -16.02
CA ALA A 98 2.55 -13.79 -14.84
C ALA A 98 2.62 -12.30 -15.19
N VAL A 99 2.10 -11.45 -14.31
CA VAL A 99 2.11 -9.98 -14.50
C VAL A 99 2.73 -9.32 -13.28
N MET A 100 3.69 -8.45 -13.54
CA MET A 100 4.31 -7.54 -12.58
C MET A 100 3.68 -6.16 -12.78
N HIS A 101 2.94 -5.70 -11.78
CA HIS A 101 2.16 -4.47 -11.84
C HIS A 101 2.92 -3.28 -11.23
N GLN A 102 2.57 -2.06 -11.63
CA GLN A 102 3.20 -0.82 -11.11
C GLN A 102 3.12 -0.65 -9.58
N HIS A 103 2.13 -1.25 -8.92
CA HIS A 103 1.99 -1.22 -7.46
C HIS A 103 2.13 -2.65 -6.92
N PRO A 104 3.08 -2.92 -6.00
CA PRO A 104 3.35 -4.28 -5.57
C PRO A 104 2.09 -4.93 -4.96
N GLY A 105 1.67 -6.06 -5.53
CA GLY A 105 0.63 -6.93 -4.98
C GLY A 105 1.10 -7.72 -3.75
N LEU A 106 2.05 -7.17 -3.00
CA LEU A 106 2.73 -7.78 -1.88
C LEU A 106 2.03 -7.44 -0.55
N PHE A 107 2.33 -8.25 0.45
CA PHE A 107 1.73 -8.24 1.78
C PHE A 107 2.84 -8.03 2.82
N PRO A 108 3.09 -6.77 3.25
CA PRO A 108 4.19 -6.44 4.16
C PRO A 108 4.18 -7.21 5.48
N ASP A 109 3.02 -7.63 5.96
CA ASP A 109 2.86 -8.33 7.24
C ASP A 109 3.10 -9.85 7.15
N LEU A 110 3.07 -10.40 5.94
CA LEU A 110 3.39 -11.80 5.68
C LEU A 110 4.89 -11.98 5.50
N SER A 111 5.39 -13.20 5.75
CA SER A 111 6.78 -13.52 5.46
C SER A 111 7.08 -13.46 3.96
N ILE A 112 8.35 -13.32 3.61
CA ILE A 112 8.78 -13.34 2.20
C ILE A 112 8.35 -14.66 1.54
N ALA A 113 8.61 -15.82 2.17
CA ALA A 113 8.17 -17.11 1.65
C ALA A 113 6.66 -17.16 1.38
N GLU A 114 5.84 -16.63 2.30
CA GLU A 114 4.39 -16.59 2.10
C GLU A 114 4.00 -15.67 0.94
N ASN A 115 4.64 -14.51 0.80
CA ASN A 115 4.41 -13.61 -0.33
C ASN A 115 4.66 -14.29 -1.68
N LEU A 116 5.69 -15.15 -1.78
CA LEU A 116 6.01 -15.85 -3.03
C LEU A 116 4.97 -16.91 -3.43
N PHE A 117 4.28 -17.53 -2.48
CA PHE A 117 3.38 -18.67 -2.76
C PHE A 117 1.91 -18.42 -2.45
N ILE A 118 1.56 -17.27 -1.86
CA ILE A 118 0.18 -16.96 -1.55
C ILE A 118 -0.66 -16.82 -2.82
N GLY A 119 -1.84 -17.47 -2.81
CA GLY A 119 -2.70 -17.64 -3.98
C GLY A 119 -2.35 -18.84 -4.87
N GLN A 120 -1.20 -19.51 -4.65
CA GLN A 120 -0.70 -20.59 -5.53
C GLN A 120 -1.00 -22.00 -5.03
N THR A 121 -1.51 -22.16 -3.81
CA THR A 121 -1.66 -23.45 -3.11
C THR A 121 -2.78 -24.36 -3.65
N GLY A 122 -3.55 -23.88 -4.63
CA GLY A 122 -4.58 -24.67 -5.31
C GLY A 122 -5.65 -25.22 -4.36
N LEU A 123 -6.02 -26.49 -4.53
CA LEU A 123 -7.00 -27.20 -3.70
C LEU A 123 -6.43 -27.70 -2.35
N ARG A 124 -5.11 -27.55 -2.11
CA ARG A 124 -4.50 -28.02 -0.87
C ARG A 124 -4.77 -27.01 0.23
N TRP A 125 -5.57 -27.41 1.21
CA TRP A 125 -5.89 -26.58 2.36
C TRP A 125 -4.71 -26.47 3.34
N LYS A 126 -3.77 -27.43 3.36
CA LYS A 126 -2.60 -27.45 4.26
C LYS A 126 -1.32 -26.97 3.56
N LEU A 127 -0.56 -26.11 4.25
CA LEU A 127 0.70 -25.54 3.77
C LEU A 127 1.91 -26.39 4.19
N ASP A 128 2.84 -26.59 3.25
CA ASP A 128 4.17 -27.16 3.55
C ASP A 128 5.19 -26.03 3.69
N HIS A 129 5.38 -25.57 4.93
CA HIS A 129 6.31 -24.48 5.25
C HIS A 129 7.76 -24.81 4.89
N ARG A 130 8.19 -26.07 5.01
CA ARG A 130 9.58 -26.44 4.71
C ARG A 130 9.85 -26.36 3.21
N GLN A 131 8.92 -26.89 2.42
CA GLN A 131 9.01 -26.81 0.96
C GLN A 131 8.94 -25.36 0.49
N MET A 132 8.00 -24.56 1.01
CA MET A 132 7.87 -23.15 0.67
C MET A 132 9.15 -22.36 1.00
N GLN A 133 9.75 -22.57 2.17
CA GLN A 133 10.98 -21.87 2.54
C GLN A 133 12.17 -22.27 1.65
N SER A 134 12.32 -23.56 1.36
CA SER A 134 13.36 -24.07 0.46
C SER A 134 13.24 -23.50 -0.95
N GLU A 135 12.03 -23.48 -1.51
CA GLU A 135 11.81 -22.97 -2.86
C GLU A 135 11.90 -21.45 -2.92
N ALA A 136 11.43 -20.75 -1.88
CA ALA A 136 11.62 -19.30 -1.76
C ALA A 136 13.11 -18.94 -1.77
N ALA A 137 13.93 -19.64 -0.98
CA ALA A 137 15.37 -19.37 -0.94
C ALA A 137 15.99 -19.56 -2.33
N ARG A 138 15.64 -20.64 -3.04
CA ARG A 138 16.10 -20.89 -4.41
C ARG A 138 15.72 -19.77 -5.38
N LEU A 139 14.46 -19.31 -5.34
CA LEU A 139 13.95 -18.25 -6.23
C LEU A 139 14.58 -16.89 -5.92
N LEU A 140 14.81 -16.58 -4.65
CA LEU A 140 15.46 -15.34 -4.25
C LEU A 140 16.94 -15.31 -4.66
N THR A 141 17.64 -16.43 -4.59
CA THR A 141 19.01 -16.54 -5.12
C THR A 141 19.04 -16.29 -6.63
N LEU A 142 18.05 -16.77 -7.40
CA LEU A 142 17.98 -16.52 -8.85
C LEU A 142 17.83 -15.03 -9.21
N VAL A 143 17.18 -14.24 -8.36
CA VAL A 143 17.03 -12.78 -8.54
C VAL A 143 18.13 -11.98 -7.82
N GLY A 144 19.14 -12.66 -7.25
CA GLY A 144 20.27 -12.03 -6.58
C GLY A 144 19.94 -11.40 -5.22
N LEU A 145 18.90 -11.88 -4.52
CA LEU A 145 18.51 -11.40 -3.20
C LEU A 145 18.81 -12.43 -2.10
N GLU A 146 19.74 -12.11 -1.20
CA GLU A 146 20.09 -12.94 -0.05
C GLU A 146 19.43 -12.43 1.24
N VAL A 147 18.30 -13.02 1.62
CA VAL A 147 17.52 -12.61 2.80
C VAL A 147 16.89 -13.82 3.52
N ASP A 148 16.59 -13.66 4.82
CA ASP A 148 15.83 -14.66 5.58
C ASP A 148 14.38 -14.71 5.09
N VAL A 149 14.02 -15.77 4.38
CA VAL A 149 12.69 -15.97 3.78
C VAL A 149 11.55 -16.02 4.80
N THR A 150 11.85 -16.26 6.08
CA THR A 150 10.86 -16.28 7.17
C THR A 150 10.58 -14.91 7.76
N ALA A 151 11.39 -13.90 7.43
CA ALA A 151 11.19 -12.54 7.88
C ALA A 151 9.96 -11.91 7.20
N PRO A 152 9.21 -11.03 7.91
CA PRO A 152 8.15 -10.23 7.30
C PRO A 152 8.69 -9.39 6.15
N LEU A 153 7.99 -9.38 5.02
CA LEU A 153 8.39 -8.64 3.82
C LEU A 153 8.53 -7.14 4.09
N GLY A 154 7.72 -6.57 4.99
CA GLY A 154 7.78 -5.15 5.35
C GLY A 154 9.11 -4.70 5.98
N ARG A 155 10.03 -5.61 6.29
CA ARG A 155 11.40 -5.29 6.71
C ARG A 155 12.35 -5.00 5.55
N LEU A 156 12.02 -5.45 4.35
CA LEU A 156 12.79 -5.21 3.14
C LEU A 156 12.65 -3.76 2.67
N ARG A 157 13.71 -3.24 2.03
CA ARG A 157 13.67 -1.99 1.27
C ARG A 157 12.72 -2.12 0.08
N THR A 158 12.20 -1.00 -0.43
CA THR A 158 11.27 -1.01 -1.57
C THR A 158 11.86 -1.75 -2.79
N SER A 159 13.14 -1.59 -3.06
CA SER A 159 13.80 -2.27 -4.17
C SER A 159 14.01 -3.77 -3.97
N GLU A 160 14.27 -4.20 -2.73
CA GLU A 160 14.32 -5.63 -2.38
C GLU A 160 12.92 -6.27 -2.50
N GLN A 161 11.85 -5.53 -2.19
CA GLN A 161 10.47 -6.00 -2.39
C GLN A 161 10.17 -6.21 -3.88
N GLN A 162 10.72 -5.37 -4.77
CA GLN A 162 10.60 -5.56 -6.21
C GLN A 162 11.24 -6.87 -6.69
N LEU A 163 12.42 -7.21 -6.16
CA LEU A 163 13.07 -8.50 -6.43
C LEU A 163 12.23 -9.68 -5.93
N VAL A 164 11.55 -9.53 -4.79
CA VAL A 164 10.59 -10.52 -4.29
C VAL A 164 9.39 -10.68 -5.23
N GLU A 165 8.89 -9.59 -5.82
CA GLU A 165 7.80 -9.66 -6.81
C GLU A 165 8.23 -10.38 -8.09
N ILE A 166 9.45 -10.12 -8.57
CA ILE A 166 10.04 -10.86 -9.69
C ILE A 166 10.16 -12.35 -9.33
N ALA A 167 10.72 -12.68 -8.16
CA ALA A 167 10.85 -14.06 -7.70
C ALA A 167 9.49 -14.77 -7.57
N ARG A 168 8.44 -14.05 -7.17
CA ARG A 168 7.06 -14.54 -7.15
C ARG A 168 6.51 -14.79 -8.55
N ALA A 169 6.83 -13.95 -9.53
CA ALA A 169 6.45 -14.21 -10.92
C ALA A 169 7.14 -15.49 -11.44
N LEU A 170 8.39 -15.73 -11.03
CA LEU A 170 9.15 -16.95 -11.39
C LEU A 170 8.64 -18.22 -10.71
N SER A 171 8.02 -18.12 -9.53
CA SER A 171 7.46 -19.29 -8.84
C SER A 171 6.28 -19.93 -9.60
N LEU A 172 5.67 -19.20 -10.54
CA LEU A 172 4.45 -19.59 -11.23
C LEU A 172 4.63 -20.50 -12.46
N ASP A 173 5.84 -20.99 -12.75
CA ASP A 173 6.14 -21.69 -14.03
C ASP A 173 5.65 -20.86 -15.23
N ALA A 174 5.95 -19.56 -15.19
CA ALA A 174 5.46 -18.60 -16.16
C ALA A 174 5.89 -18.97 -17.58
N ARG A 175 4.92 -18.97 -18.49
CA ARG A 175 5.12 -19.05 -19.94
C ARG A 175 5.24 -17.66 -20.55
N VAL A 176 4.51 -16.72 -19.98
CA VAL A 176 4.49 -15.31 -20.34
C VAL A 176 4.74 -14.50 -19.09
N LEU A 177 5.68 -13.56 -19.14
CA LEU A 177 5.94 -12.57 -18.09
C LEU A 177 5.68 -11.17 -18.67
N ILE A 178 4.71 -10.46 -18.11
CA ILE A 178 4.38 -9.09 -18.47
C ILE A 178 4.90 -8.16 -17.38
N MET A 179 5.75 -7.21 -17.73
CA MET A 179 6.32 -6.22 -16.83
C MET A 179 5.76 -4.84 -17.18
N ASP A 180 4.86 -4.31 -16.35
CA ASP A 180 4.18 -3.03 -16.59
C ASP A 180 4.90 -1.88 -15.86
N GLU A 181 5.73 -1.13 -16.58
CA GLU A 181 6.62 -0.07 -16.07
C GLU A 181 7.47 -0.50 -14.86
N PRO A 182 8.25 -1.59 -14.97
CA PRO A 182 8.90 -2.23 -13.83
C PRO A 182 10.03 -1.40 -13.20
N THR A 183 10.50 -0.36 -13.91
CA THR A 183 11.65 0.48 -13.56
C THR A 183 11.28 1.84 -12.97
N ALA A 184 9.99 2.21 -12.92
CA ALA A 184 9.55 3.56 -12.55
C ALA A 184 9.99 4.00 -11.14
N ALA A 185 10.17 3.06 -10.21
CA ALA A 185 10.59 3.31 -8.83
C ALA A 185 12.00 2.79 -8.50
N LEU A 186 12.78 2.41 -9.51
CA LEU A 186 14.09 1.76 -9.34
C LEU A 186 15.25 2.73 -9.61
N SER A 187 16.31 2.60 -8.82
CA SER A 187 17.61 3.22 -9.14
C SER A 187 18.29 2.52 -10.32
N GLN A 188 19.24 3.19 -10.98
CA GLN A 188 19.94 2.61 -12.14
C GLN A 188 20.60 1.25 -11.83
N ARG A 189 21.17 1.08 -10.63
CA ARG A 189 21.75 -0.21 -10.19
C ARG A 189 20.71 -1.32 -10.10
N GLU A 190 19.47 -0.98 -9.74
CA GLU A 190 18.37 -1.94 -9.59
C GLU A 190 17.73 -2.28 -10.94
N VAL A 191 17.69 -1.32 -11.87
CA VAL A 191 17.31 -1.54 -13.27
C VAL A 191 18.23 -2.59 -13.92
N GLU A 192 19.54 -2.50 -13.74
CA GLU A 192 20.49 -3.50 -14.28
C GLU A 192 20.31 -4.90 -13.67
N ARG A 193 19.93 -5.00 -12.40
CA ARG A 193 19.59 -6.29 -11.78
C ARG A 193 18.34 -6.90 -12.41
N LEU A 194 17.31 -6.08 -12.66
CA LEU A 194 16.12 -6.52 -13.40
C LEU A 194 16.49 -7.05 -14.78
N PHE A 195 17.35 -6.34 -15.54
CA PHE A 195 17.80 -6.81 -16.85
C PHE A 195 18.60 -8.11 -16.78
N THR A 196 19.42 -8.28 -15.76
CA THR A 196 20.12 -9.56 -15.51
C THR A 196 19.10 -10.71 -15.33
N VAL A 197 17.99 -10.46 -14.64
CA VAL A 197 16.92 -11.46 -14.51
C VAL A 197 16.26 -11.73 -15.87
N VAL A 198 15.94 -10.69 -16.64
CA VAL A 198 15.39 -10.86 -18.00
C VAL A 198 16.32 -11.71 -18.87
N ASP A 199 17.62 -11.43 -18.85
CA ASP A 199 18.63 -12.16 -19.60
C ASP A 199 18.70 -13.63 -19.17
N ASN A 200 18.54 -13.93 -17.87
CA ASN A 200 18.46 -15.30 -17.35
C ASN A 200 17.18 -16.05 -17.74
N LEU A 201 16.09 -15.35 -18.07
CA LEU A 201 14.82 -15.96 -18.46
C LEU A 201 14.71 -16.24 -19.96
N ARG A 202 15.42 -15.48 -20.80
CA ARG A 202 15.52 -15.71 -22.25
C ARG A 202 15.86 -17.19 -22.59
N PRO A 203 16.94 -17.81 -22.07
CA PRO A 203 17.29 -19.19 -22.39
C PRO A 203 16.30 -20.23 -21.84
N GLN A 204 15.45 -19.84 -20.89
CA GLN A 204 14.40 -20.70 -20.33
C GLN A 204 13.12 -20.70 -21.20
N GLY A 205 13.09 -19.91 -22.28
CA GLY A 205 11.96 -19.85 -23.21
C GLY A 205 10.71 -19.19 -22.63
N VAL A 206 10.89 -18.26 -21.68
CA VAL A 206 9.80 -17.41 -21.18
C VAL A 206 9.55 -16.30 -22.20
N ALA A 207 8.30 -16.12 -22.65
CA ALA A 207 7.92 -14.99 -23.49
C ALA A 207 7.72 -13.75 -22.63
N MET A 208 8.29 -12.61 -23.00
CA MET A 208 8.30 -11.42 -22.15
C MET A 208 7.69 -10.21 -22.85
N MET A 209 6.86 -9.45 -22.12
CA MET A 209 6.37 -8.15 -22.54
C MET A 209 6.92 -7.09 -21.58
N PHE A 210 7.59 -6.07 -22.11
CA PHE A 210 8.11 -4.94 -21.34
C PHE A 210 7.34 -3.67 -21.71
N VAL A 211 6.49 -3.18 -20.82
CA VAL A 211 5.75 -1.93 -21.02
C VAL A 211 6.55 -0.80 -20.39
N GLY A 212 6.87 0.24 -21.18
CA GLY A 212 7.66 1.35 -20.69
C GLY A 212 7.65 2.54 -21.64
N HIS A 213 8.26 3.63 -21.19
CA HIS A 213 8.44 4.86 -21.97
C HIS A 213 9.89 5.39 -21.92
N ARG A 214 10.77 4.78 -21.12
CA ARG A 214 12.19 5.13 -21.03
C ARG A 214 12.96 4.43 -22.14
N MET A 215 13.32 5.18 -23.19
CA MET A 215 13.91 4.63 -24.41
C MET A 215 15.21 3.87 -24.14
N ASP A 216 16.12 4.41 -23.31
CA ASP A 216 17.39 3.73 -22.99
C ASP A 216 17.18 2.31 -22.46
N GLU A 217 16.16 2.12 -21.62
CA GLU A 217 15.80 0.83 -21.03
C GLU A 217 15.18 -0.12 -22.04
N ILE A 218 14.28 0.41 -22.87
CA ILE A 218 13.60 -0.37 -23.92
C ILE A 218 14.61 -0.90 -24.92
N TYR A 219 15.51 -0.05 -25.42
CA TYR A 219 16.54 -0.47 -26.37
C TYR A 219 17.59 -1.39 -25.74
N ARG A 220 17.81 -1.31 -24.42
CA ARG A 220 18.69 -2.24 -23.70
C ARG A 220 18.12 -3.66 -23.62
N VAL A 221 16.80 -3.81 -23.57
CA VAL A 221 16.15 -5.08 -23.22
C VAL A 221 15.29 -5.70 -24.33
N ALA A 222 14.79 -4.92 -25.27
CA ALA A 222 13.81 -5.37 -26.25
C ALA A 222 14.44 -6.03 -27.47
N ASP A 223 13.82 -7.11 -27.96
CA ASP A 223 14.14 -7.69 -29.27
C ASP A 223 13.23 -7.07 -30.35
N ARG A 224 11.97 -6.79 -29.99
CA ARG A 224 10.96 -6.13 -30.84
C ARG A 224 10.24 -5.02 -30.10
N ILE A 225 9.77 -4.04 -30.85
CA ILE A 225 9.03 -2.89 -30.35
C ILE A 225 7.67 -2.83 -31.05
N ALA A 226 6.59 -3.02 -30.31
CA ALA A 226 5.22 -2.77 -30.77
C ALA A 226 4.76 -1.37 -30.32
N VAL A 227 4.28 -0.56 -31.27
CA VAL A 227 3.78 0.78 -30.97
C VAL A 227 2.25 0.82 -31.04
N LEU A 228 1.64 1.26 -29.95
CA LEU A 228 0.22 1.59 -29.86
C LEU A 228 0.00 3.10 -29.91
N ARG A 229 -1.03 3.52 -30.64
CA ARG A 229 -1.48 4.92 -30.68
C ARG A 229 -3.00 4.97 -30.83
N ASP A 230 -3.67 5.80 -30.03
CA ASP A 230 -5.13 5.98 -30.07
C ASP A 230 -5.92 4.65 -29.99
N GLY A 231 -5.44 3.69 -29.19
CA GLY A 231 -6.07 2.38 -29.05
C GLY A 231 -5.83 1.43 -30.24
N ARG A 232 -4.96 1.77 -31.19
CA ARG A 232 -4.66 0.97 -32.37
C ARG A 232 -3.20 0.53 -32.40
N HIS A 233 -2.96 -0.62 -33.01
CA HIS A 233 -1.62 -1.10 -33.34
C HIS A 233 -1.10 -0.38 -34.58
N VAL A 234 0.00 0.35 -34.43
CA VAL A 234 0.62 1.13 -35.52
C VAL A 234 1.61 0.27 -36.30
N ALA A 235 2.57 -0.32 -35.59
CA ALA A 235 3.63 -1.15 -36.17
C ALA A 235 4.27 -2.05 -35.09
N THR A 236 4.93 -3.11 -35.54
CA THR A 236 5.87 -3.88 -34.73
C THR A 236 7.17 -4.07 -35.52
N GLU A 237 8.26 -3.53 -35.00
CA GLU A 237 9.57 -3.50 -35.65
C GLU A 237 10.62 -4.23 -34.79
N ILE A 238 11.73 -4.62 -35.40
CA ILE A 238 12.91 -5.13 -34.70
C ILE A 238 13.59 -3.95 -33.98
N ALA A 239 13.93 -4.13 -32.70
CA ALA A 239 14.47 -3.04 -31.89
C ALA A 239 15.81 -2.51 -32.43
N ALA A 240 16.66 -3.40 -32.97
CA ALA A 240 17.95 -3.04 -33.54
C ALA A 240 17.85 -2.15 -34.80
N ASP A 241 16.75 -2.26 -35.55
CA ASP A 241 16.56 -1.56 -36.84
C ASP A 241 15.81 -0.24 -36.68
N LEU A 242 15.23 0.02 -35.49
CA LEU A 242 14.36 1.16 -35.25
C LEU A 242 15.10 2.30 -34.54
N SER A 243 15.28 3.45 -35.19
CA SER A 243 15.83 4.63 -34.50
C SER A 243 14.90 5.17 -33.42
N ARG A 244 15.47 5.79 -32.39
CA ARG A 244 14.72 6.38 -31.26
C ARG A 244 13.75 7.45 -31.75
N GLU A 245 14.19 8.30 -32.67
CA GLU A 245 13.39 9.39 -33.25
C GLU A 245 12.19 8.83 -34.01
N ARG A 246 12.40 7.73 -34.75
CA ARG A 246 11.31 7.06 -35.48
C ARG A 246 10.33 6.38 -34.52
N ALA A 247 10.80 5.75 -33.45
CA ALA A 247 9.94 5.19 -32.41
C ALA A 247 9.04 6.26 -31.77
N VAL A 248 9.61 7.40 -31.40
CA VAL A 248 8.86 8.55 -30.87
C VAL A 248 7.88 9.10 -31.91
N GLN A 249 8.28 9.21 -33.18
CA GLN A 249 7.40 9.67 -34.25
C GLN A 249 6.20 8.72 -34.44
N MET A 250 6.39 7.41 -34.31
CA MET A 250 5.29 6.45 -34.38
C MET A 250 4.34 6.57 -33.19
N MET A 251 4.86 6.89 -32.00
CA MET A 251 4.05 7.13 -30.80
C MET A 251 3.22 8.42 -30.90
N VAL A 252 3.84 9.53 -31.32
CA VAL A 252 3.26 10.89 -31.23
C VAL A 252 2.62 11.37 -32.55
N GLY A 253 3.07 10.84 -33.69
CA GLY A 253 2.55 11.17 -35.01
C GLY A 253 3.00 12.52 -35.61
N ARG A 254 4.03 13.19 -35.04
CA ARG A 254 4.60 14.48 -35.53
C ARG A 254 6.14 14.53 -35.41
N SER A 255 6.80 15.47 -36.11
CA SER A 255 8.25 15.73 -36.01
C SER A 255 8.62 16.51 -34.74
N LEU A 256 9.86 16.35 -34.27
CA LEU A 256 10.34 16.82 -32.96
C LEU A 256 10.52 18.35 -32.82
N ASP A 257 10.59 19.10 -33.92
CA ASP A 257 10.99 20.53 -33.94
C ASP A 257 9.99 21.52 -33.26
N GLY A 258 8.86 21.05 -32.72
CA GLY A 258 7.85 21.88 -32.05
C GLY A 258 7.72 21.70 -30.54
N LEU A 259 8.57 20.89 -29.90
CA LEU A 259 8.41 20.46 -28.50
C LEU A 259 8.89 21.47 -27.45
N TYR A 260 9.83 22.37 -27.81
CA TYR A 260 10.46 23.31 -26.89
C TYR A 260 10.37 24.75 -27.44
N PRO A 261 9.28 25.48 -27.17
CA PRO A 261 9.08 26.85 -27.65
C PRO A 261 10.02 27.83 -26.94
N ARG A 262 10.80 28.59 -27.71
CA ARG A 262 11.79 29.53 -27.15
C ARG A 262 11.15 30.77 -26.52
N ASN A 263 11.68 31.16 -25.36
CA ASN A 263 11.47 32.48 -24.78
C ASN A 263 12.54 33.44 -25.34
N ASN A 264 12.16 34.40 -26.19
CA ASN A 264 13.10 35.38 -26.75
C ASN A 264 13.10 36.71 -25.97
N THR A 265 12.49 36.75 -24.78
CA THR A 265 12.34 37.97 -23.99
C THR A 265 13.57 38.18 -23.11
N ALA A 266 14.12 39.39 -23.07
CA ALA A 266 15.27 39.70 -22.23
C ALA A 266 14.87 39.70 -20.73
N PRO A 267 15.65 39.02 -19.84
CA PRO A 267 15.38 39.03 -18.41
C PRO A 267 15.40 40.44 -17.79
N GLY A 268 14.48 40.69 -16.85
CA GLY A 268 14.36 41.97 -16.14
C GLY A 268 15.20 42.09 -14.87
N ASP A 269 14.67 42.81 -13.88
CA ASP A 269 15.30 43.02 -12.57
C ASP A 269 15.38 41.73 -11.74
N VAL A 270 16.31 41.68 -10.79
CA VAL A 270 16.46 40.54 -9.87
C VAL A 270 15.26 40.52 -8.90
N VAL A 271 14.51 39.42 -8.93
CA VAL A 271 13.32 39.21 -8.07
C VAL A 271 13.67 38.36 -6.85
N LEU A 272 14.61 37.43 -6.99
CA LEU A 272 15.08 36.55 -5.91
C LEU A 272 16.61 36.50 -5.92
N ASP A 273 17.22 36.79 -4.77
CA ASP A 273 18.67 36.74 -4.53
C ASP A 273 18.93 35.80 -3.34
N VAL A 274 19.65 34.72 -3.60
CA VAL A 274 19.98 33.66 -2.63
C VAL A 274 21.49 33.65 -2.43
N ARG A 275 21.94 33.74 -1.18
CA ARG A 275 23.37 33.80 -0.84
C ARG A 275 23.73 32.82 0.27
N GLY A 276 24.68 31.94 -0.01
CA GLY A 276 25.25 30.96 0.92
C GLY A 276 24.21 30.03 1.56
N LEU A 277 23.12 29.75 0.85
CA LEU A 277 22.02 28.95 1.38
C LEU A 277 22.50 27.53 1.63
N SER A 278 22.27 27.03 2.85
CA SER A 278 22.71 25.71 3.28
C SER A 278 21.63 25.00 4.09
N CYS A 279 21.58 23.67 3.97
CA CYS A 279 20.72 22.80 4.77
C CYS A 279 21.47 21.49 5.07
N ASP A 280 21.82 21.29 6.34
CA ASP A 280 22.70 20.19 6.77
C ASP A 280 22.21 18.81 6.29
N GLY A 281 23.11 18.08 5.64
CA GLY A 281 22.82 16.76 5.08
C GLY A 281 21.98 16.77 3.81
N SER A 282 21.80 17.94 3.16
CA SER A 282 21.12 18.07 1.86
C SER A 282 21.95 18.87 0.85
N PHE A 283 22.27 20.15 1.15
CA PHE A 283 23.05 21.02 0.27
C PHE A 283 23.81 22.10 1.06
N GLN A 284 24.85 22.66 0.48
CA GLN A 284 25.73 23.64 1.12
C GLN A 284 26.15 24.76 0.17
N ASP A 285 26.21 25.98 0.72
CA ASP A 285 26.73 27.20 0.09
C ASP A 285 26.17 27.50 -1.31
N VAL A 286 24.87 27.35 -1.47
CA VAL A 286 24.19 27.62 -2.75
C VAL A 286 23.89 29.11 -2.87
N SER A 287 24.41 29.73 -3.93
CA SER A 287 24.18 31.15 -4.23
C SER A 287 23.75 31.33 -5.68
N PHE A 288 22.66 32.06 -5.91
CA PHE A 288 22.18 32.39 -7.26
C PHE A 288 21.19 33.56 -7.23
N GLN A 289 20.96 34.13 -8.42
CA GLN A 289 19.96 35.17 -8.63
C GLN A 289 18.98 34.73 -9.71
N LEU A 290 17.70 35.08 -9.53
CA LEU A 290 16.63 34.85 -10.48
C LEU A 290 15.97 36.19 -10.84
N ARG A 291 15.81 36.45 -12.13
CA ARG A 291 15.28 37.69 -12.69
C ARG A 291 13.83 37.56 -13.15
N ALA A 292 13.15 38.71 -13.25
CA ALA A 292 11.79 38.77 -13.79
C ALA A 292 11.76 38.27 -15.24
N GLY A 293 10.85 37.34 -15.54
CA GLY A 293 10.71 36.74 -16.87
C GLY A 293 11.79 35.73 -17.28
N GLU A 294 12.72 35.40 -16.37
CA GLU A 294 13.75 34.37 -16.58
C GLU A 294 13.23 32.97 -16.21
N ILE A 295 13.59 31.97 -17.00
CA ILE A 295 13.50 30.54 -16.65
C ILE A 295 14.90 30.05 -16.26
N LEU A 296 15.12 29.88 -14.95
CA LEU A 296 16.36 29.35 -14.39
C LEU A 296 16.26 27.83 -14.18
N GLY A 297 17.05 27.07 -14.93
CA GLY A 297 17.10 25.62 -14.87
C GLY A 297 17.98 25.09 -13.74
N PHE A 298 17.53 24.08 -13.01
CA PHE A 298 18.32 23.34 -12.02
C PHE A 298 18.52 21.91 -12.54
N GLY A 299 19.76 21.61 -12.95
CA GLY A 299 20.19 20.30 -13.44
C GLY A 299 21.08 19.56 -12.44
N GLY A 300 21.22 18.26 -12.62
CA GLY A 300 22.03 17.38 -11.75
C GLY A 300 21.40 16.01 -11.60
N LEU A 301 22.19 15.04 -11.13
CA LEU A 301 21.69 13.69 -10.88
C LEU A 301 20.61 13.67 -9.79
N VAL A 302 19.79 12.61 -9.76
CA VAL A 302 18.81 12.41 -8.68
C VAL A 302 19.54 12.38 -7.34
N GLY A 303 19.05 13.15 -6.36
CA GLY A 303 19.69 13.31 -5.06
C GLY A 303 20.79 14.39 -5.01
N SER A 304 20.95 15.23 -6.06
CA SER A 304 21.94 16.31 -6.06
C SER A 304 21.57 17.53 -5.20
N GLY A 305 20.38 17.56 -4.58
CA GLY A 305 19.91 18.65 -3.72
C GLY A 305 18.91 19.62 -4.36
N ARG A 306 18.50 19.41 -5.62
CA ARG A 306 17.61 20.33 -6.38
C ARG A 306 16.25 20.54 -5.71
N THR A 307 15.56 19.46 -5.40
CA THR A 307 14.23 19.46 -4.77
C THR A 307 14.32 20.01 -3.34
N GLU A 308 15.38 19.69 -2.61
CA GLU A 308 15.62 20.21 -1.26
C GLU A 308 15.79 21.74 -1.26
N ILE A 309 16.47 22.31 -2.26
CA ILE A 309 16.57 23.77 -2.42
C ILE A 309 15.19 24.39 -2.63
N ALA A 310 14.37 23.83 -3.54
CA ALA A 310 13.01 24.31 -3.77
C ALA A 310 12.16 24.28 -2.50
N ARG A 311 12.25 23.20 -1.71
CA ARG A 311 11.53 23.05 -0.45
C ARG A 311 11.96 24.07 0.61
N VAL A 312 13.24 24.41 0.68
CA VAL A 312 13.75 25.48 1.55
C VAL A 312 13.25 26.85 1.09
N LEU A 313 13.29 27.14 -0.22
CA LEU A 313 12.78 28.39 -0.77
C LEU A 313 11.27 28.57 -0.56
N PHE A 314 10.53 27.47 -0.49
CA PHE A 314 9.10 27.48 -0.17
C PHE A 314 8.80 27.34 1.33
N GLY A 315 9.80 27.31 2.22
CA GLY A 315 9.60 27.25 3.67
C GLY A 315 9.04 25.92 4.20
N ILE A 316 9.14 24.83 3.44
CA ILE A 316 8.82 23.47 3.88
C ILE A 316 9.92 22.96 4.82
N ASP A 317 11.18 23.12 4.41
CA ASP A 317 12.35 22.81 5.21
C ASP A 317 13.04 24.11 5.64
N GLN A 318 13.78 24.05 6.76
CA GLN A 318 14.44 25.22 7.34
C GLN A 318 15.92 25.23 6.96
N PRO A 319 16.47 26.36 6.47
CA PRO A 319 17.89 26.46 6.17
C PRO A 319 18.70 26.47 7.47
N THR A 320 19.90 25.90 7.43
CA THR A 320 20.90 25.97 8.50
C THR A 320 21.80 27.19 8.38
N GLY A 321 21.90 27.77 7.17
CA GLY A 321 22.65 29.00 6.92
C GLY A 321 22.25 29.69 5.61
N GLY A 322 22.79 30.90 5.41
CA GLY A 322 22.55 31.73 4.22
C GLY A 322 21.39 32.70 4.35
N THR A 323 21.15 33.47 3.29
CA THR A 323 20.08 34.48 3.20
C THR A 323 19.29 34.34 1.90
N ILE A 324 17.99 34.61 2.00
CA ILE A 324 17.07 34.69 0.88
C ILE A 324 16.53 36.11 0.86
N ALA A 325 16.60 36.81 -0.28
CA ALA A 325 16.03 38.15 -0.44
C ALA A 325 15.10 38.21 -1.65
N ILE A 326 13.94 38.86 -1.48
CA ILE A 326 12.97 39.11 -2.55
C ILE A 326 12.84 40.62 -2.74
N ASP A 327 13.02 41.10 -3.97
CA ASP A 327 13.14 42.53 -4.30
C ASP A 327 14.12 43.29 -3.38
N GLY A 328 15.25 42.65 -3.07
CA GLY A 328 16.27 43.21 -2.18
C GLY A 328 15.93 43.20 -0.68
N LYS A 329 14.77 42.69 -0.27
CA LYS A 329 14.40 42.55 1.15
C LYS A 329 14.71 41.13 1.64
N THR A 330 15.54 41.01 2.67
CA THR A 330 15.85 39.72 3.29
C THR A 330 14.60 39.13 3.94
N MET A 331 14.31 37.88 3.58
CA MET A 331 13.15 37.11 4.02
C MET A 331 13.58 35.94 4.90
N ARG A 332 12.72 35.56 5.83
CA ARG A 332 12.82 34.32 6.59
C ARG A 332 11.48 33.62 6.59
N PHE A 333 11.41 32.44 5.99
CA PHE A 333 10.19 31.64 5.91
C PHE A 333 10.15 30.62 7.04
N VAL A 334 9.15 30.73 7.92
CA VAL A 334 8.92 29.76 9.01
C VAL A 334 7.90 28.71 8.56
N SER A 335 7.07 29.05 7.57
CA SER A 335 6.10 28.16 6.97
C SER A 335 5.90 28.43 5.48
N PRO A 336 5.30 27.48 4.72
CA PRO A 336 4.95 27.71 3.33
C PRO A 336 3.98 28.87 3.09
N LYS A 337 3.16 29.21 4.09
CA LYS A 337 2.25 30.35 4.01
C LYS A 337 3.01 31.68 3.89
N ASP A 338 4.21 31.77 4.48
CA ASP A 338 5.05 32.96 4.40
C ASP A 338 5.59 33.13 2.98
N ALA A 339 6.06 32.04 2.36
CA ALA A 339 6.52 32.05 0.98
C ALA A 339 5.38 32.42 0.01
N MET A 340 4.19 31.85 0.19
CA MET A 340 2.99 32.20 -0.57
C MET A 340 2.61 33.68 -0.42
N GLY A 341 2.66 34.21 0.82
CA GLY A 341 2.38 35.61 1.10
C GLY A 341 3.37 36.60 0.44
N ASN A 342 4.56 36.12 0.09
CA ASN A 342 5.57 36.88 -0.65
C ASN A 342 5.63 36.53 -2.14
N GLY A 343 4.60 35.87 -2.66
CA GLY A 343 4.43 35.63 -4.09
C GLY A 343 5.23 34.46 -4.66
N ILE A 344 5.65 33.50 -3.83
CA ILE A 344 6.24 32.23 -4.30
C ILE A 344 5.14 31.17 -4.41
N ALA A 345 5.11 30.44 -5.52
CA ALA A 345 4.36 29.20 -5.66
C ALA A 345 5.30 28.03 -5.97
N TYR A 346 4.97 26.85 -5.44
CA TYR A 346 5.78 25.63 -5.61
C TYR A 346 4.93 24.46 -6.11
N VAL A 347 5.28 23.96 -7.29
CA VAL A 347 4.73 22.71 -7.85
C VAL A 347 5.73 21.61 -7.54
N SER A 348 5.31 20.63 -6.73
CA SER A 348 6.14 19.49 -6.30
C SER A 348 6.21 18.38 -7.35
N GLU A 349 7.31 17.61 -7.33
CA GLU A 349 7.47 16.36 -8.09
C GLU A 349 6.34 15.35 -7.82
N ASP A 350 5.85 15.27 -6.57
CA ASP A 350 4.84 14.29 -6.16
C ASP A 350 3.44 14.85 -6.34
N ARG A 351 2.93 14.74 -7.56
CA ARG A 351 1.59 15.19 -7.92
C ARG A 351 0.50 14.56 -7.04
N ILE A 352 0.60 13.26 -6.75
CA ILE A 352 -0.48 12.47 -6.12
C ILE A 352 -0.44 12.61 -4.59
N GLY A 353 0.75 12.56 -4.00
CA GLY A 353 0.92 12.61 -2.55
C GLY A 353 1.01 14.02 -1.97
N GLN A 354 1.46 15.02 -2.76
CA GLN A 354 1.73 16.38 -2.25
C GLN A 354 0.92 17.49 -2.94
N SER A 355 0.49 17.31 -4.19
CA SER A 355 -0.14 18.41 -4.95
C SER A 355 -1.67 18.34 -5.09
N LEU A 356 -2.26 17.14 -5.18
CA LEU A 356 -3.70 16.93 -5.43
C LEU A 356 -4.39 16.11 -4.33
N VAL A 357 -5.68 16.38 -4.13
CA VAL A 357 -6.59 15.50 -3.39
C VAL A 357 -7.45 14.75 -4.41
N MET A 358 -7.10 13.49 -4.68
CA MET A 358 -7.61 12.73 -5.83
C MET A 358 -9.13 12.53 -5.83
N ASP A 359 -9.71 12.37 -4.64
CA ASP A 359 -11.16 12.17 -4.46
C ASP A 359 -11.95 13.48 -4.56
N PHE A 360 -11.28 14.64 -4.52
CA PHE A 360 -11.94 15.93 -4.56
C PHE A 360 -12.22 16.37 -6.00
N PRO A 361 -13.28 17.17 -6.21
CA PRO A 361 -13.55 17.78 -7.50
C PRO A 361 -12.40 18.67 -8.02
N ILE A 362 -12.42 18.91 -9.33
CA ILE A 362 -11.50 19.84 -10.01
C ILE A 362 -11.56 21.22 -9.37
N LEU A 363 -12.76 21.73 -9.11
CA LEU A 363 -12.97 23.06 -8.56
C LEU A 363 -12.30 23.23 -7.20
N ASN A 364 -12.54 22.29 -6.28
CA ASN A 364 -11.96 22.30 -4.94
C ASN A 364 -10.43 22.18 -4.95
N ASN A 365 -9.88 21.40 -5.87
CA ASN A 365 -8.42 21.32 -6.03
C ASN A 365 -7.85 22.64 -6.57
N ALA A 366 -8.49 23.23 -7.58
CA ALA A 366 -8.03 24.48 -8.22
C ALA A 366 -8.14 25.71 -7.29
N SER A 367 -9.06 25.71 -6.34
CA SER A 367 -9.26 26.81 -5.38
C SER A 367 -8.51 26.63 -4.05
N LEU A 368 -7.93 25.44 -3.81
CA LEU A 368 -7.49 25.01 -2.48
C LEU A 368 -6.50 25.96 -1.78
N THR A 369 -5.61 26.57 -2.56
CA THR A 369 -4.56 27.51 -2.09
C THR A 369 -5.10 28.90 -1.75
N VAL A 370 -6.34 29.19 -2.15
CA VAL A 370 -6.98 30.52 -2.05
C VAL A 370 -8.42 30.42 -1.54
N LEU A 371 -8.71 29.39 -0.73
CA LEU A 371 -10.04 29.14 -0.15
C LEU A 371 -10.57 30.32 0.66
N ASP A 372 -9.69 31.09 1.30
CA ASP A 372 -10.02 32.29 2.06
C ASP A 372 -10.71 33.34 1.18
N LYS A 373 -10.33 33.46 -0.10
CA LYS A 373 -10.98 34.37 -1.07
C LYS A 373 -12.39 33.91 -1.47
N ALA A 374 -12.66 32.60 -1.40
CA ALA A 374 -13.96 32.01 -1.70
C ALA A 374 -14.87 31.86 -0.47
N THR A 375 -14.39 32.18 0.73
CA THR A 375 -15.10 31.96 2.00
C THR A 375 -15.61 33.28 2.60
N ARG A 376 -16.86 33.32 3.07
CA ARG A 376 -17.44 34.45 3.81
C ARG A 376 -18.15 33.95 5.07
N GLY A 377 -17.71 34.39 6.25
CA GLY A 377 -18.30 33.98 7.52
C GLY A 377 -18.18 32.48 7.82
N GLY A 378 -17.13 31.82 7.31
CA GLY A 378 -16.93 30.37 7.42
C GLY A 378 -17.70 29.53 6.40
N LEU A 379 -18.56 30.15 5.58
CA LEU A 379 -19.30 29.48 4.51
C LEU A 379 -18.62 29.72 3.16
N MET A 380 -18.44 28.63 2.41
CA MET A 380 -17.82 28.67 1.08
C MET A 380 -18.86 29.07 0.02
N SER A 381 -18.49 29.97 -0.89
CA SER A 381 -19.32 30.37 -2.03
C SER A 381 -18.82 29.71 -3.31
N ARG A 382 -19.62 28.79 -3.85
CA ARG A 382 -19.31 28.08 -5.10
C ARG A 382 -19.15 29.03 -6.29
N GLU A 383 -19.95 30.08 -6.37
CA GLU A 383 -19.86 31.08 -7.44
C GLU A 383 -18.51 31.81 -7.42
N LYS A 384 -18.05 32.22 -6.23
CA LYS A 384 -16.72 32.84 -6.07
C LYS A 384 -15.60 31.86 -6.37
N GLU A 385 -15.73 30.61 -5.94
CA GLU A 385 -14.76 29.56 -6.21
C GLU A 385 -14.57 29.35 -7.72
N ILE A 386 -15.69 29.27 -8.47
CA ILE A 386 -15.66 29.18 -9.93
C ILE A 386 -15.03 30.44 -10.53
N GLY A 387 -15.39 31.63 -10.04
CA GLY A 387 -14.83 32.90 -10.49
C GLY A 387 -13.30 32.99 -10.34
N ILE A 388 -12.75 32.38 -9.29
CA ILE A 388 -11.30 32.34 -9.03
C ILE A 388 -10.61 31.28 -9.90
N ALA A 389 -11.16 30.07 -9.97
CA ALA A 389 -10.48 28.95 -10.63
C ALA A 389 -10.61 28.96 -12.15
N LYS A 390 -11.79 29.33 -12.67
CA LYS A 390 -12.13 29.23 -14.11
C LYS A 390 -11.13 29.95 -15.03
N PRO A 391 -10.67 31.19 -14.76
CA PRO A 391 -9.71 31.86 -15.63
C PRO A 391 -8.42 31.08 -15.83
N PHE A 392 -7.92 30.41 -14.78
CA PHE A 392 -6.70 29.60 -14.86
C PHE A 392 -6.96 28.26 -15.55
N LEU A 393 -8.07 27.58 -15.24
CA LEU A 393 -8.44 26.34 -15.91
C LEU A 393 -8.64 26.52 -17.43
N ASP A 394 -9.27 27.63 -17.83
CA ASP A 394 -9.48 28.01 -19.24
C ASP A 394 -8.14 28.34 -19.92
N ARG A 395 -7.28 29.13 -19.25
CA ARG A 395 -5.95 29.48 -19.77
C ARG A 395 -5.10 28.25 -20.03
N LEU A 396 -5.23 27.23 -19.18
CA LEU A 396 -4.53 25.96 -19.29
C LEU A 396 -5.19 24.98 -20.27
N ARG A 397 -6.30 25.39 -20.90
CA ARG A 397 -7.10 24.59 -21.85
C ARG A 397 -7.45 23.23 -21.27
N LEU A 398 -7.83 23.19 -20.00
CA LEU A 398 -8.19 21.95 -19.32
C LEU A 398 -9.42 21.32 -20.00
N ARG A 399 -9.34 20.01 -20.29
CA ARG A 399 -10.49 19.26 -20.82
C ARG A 399 -11.16 18.48 -19.70
N PHE A 400 -12.40 18.84 -19.37
CA PHE A 400 -13.18 18.20 -18.30
C PHE A 400 -14.68 18.24 -18.61
N LYS A 401 -15.45 17.36 -17.95
CA LYS A 401 -16.91 17.25 -18.15
C LYS A 401 -17.69 18.25 -17.31
N SER A 402 -17.28 18.43 -16.05
CA SER A 402 -17.87 19.35 -15.10
C SER A 402 -16.88 19.71 -14.01
N PHE A 403 -17.09 20.84 -13.34
CA PHE A 403 -16.28 21.27 -12.19
C PHE A 403 -16.33 20.28 -11.01
N ASP A 404 -17.41 19.49 -10.93
CA ASP A 404 -17.65 18.49 -9.90
C ASP A 404 -17.00 17.13 -10.21
N GLN A 405 -16.39 16.97 -11.39
CA GLN A 405 -15.67 15.76 -11.75
C GLN A 405 -14.47 15.57 -10.79
N PRO A 406 -14.31 14.39 -10.15
CA PRO A 406 -13.15 14.11 -9.33
C PRO A 406 -11.85 14.21 -10.13
N VAL A 407 -10.81 14.82 -9.56
CA VAL A 407 -9.53 14.99 -10.26
C VAL A 407 -8.89 13.64 -10.61
N GLY A 408 -9.09 12.61 -9.78
CA GLY A 408 -8.61 11.25 -10.06
C GLY A 408 -9.17 10.61 -11.34
N ALA A 409 -10.28 11.14 -11.88
CA ALA A 409 -10.84 10.69 -13.16
C ALA A 409 -10.21 11.37 -14.39
N LEU A 410 -9.34 12.36 -14.20
CA LEU A 410 -8.61 13.04 -15.28
C LEU A 410 -7.36 12.26 -15.69
N SER A 411 -6.90 12.45 -16.93
CA SER A 411 -5.57 11.99 -17.37
C SER A 411 -4.45 12.73 -16.60
N GLY A 412 -3.26 12.13 -16.49
CA GLY A 412 -2.12 12.74 -15.79
C GLY A 412 -1.78 14.16 -16.28
N GLY A 413 -1.84 14.41 -17.59
CA GLY A 413 -1.63 15.75 -18.15
C GLY A 413 -2.69 16.78 -17.73
N ASN A 414 -3.96 16.38 -17.68
CA ASN A 414 -5.03 17.25 -17.18
C ASN A 414 -4.93 17.43 -15.65
N GLN A 415 -4.50 16.41 -14.90
CA GLN A 415 -4.21 16.54 -13.47
C GLN A 415 -3.10 17.57 -13.24
N GLN A 416 -2.03 17.56 -14.05
CA GLN A 416 -0.94 18.53 -13.96
C GLN A 416 -1.45 19.96 -14.24
N LYS A 417 -2.33 20.12 -15.23
CA LYS A 417 -3.00 21.40 -15.49
C LYS A 417 -3.83 21.88 -14.29
N VAL A 418 -4.51 20.99 -13.55
CA VAL A 418 -5.20 21.38 -12.30
C VAL A 418 -4.22 21.83 -11.22
N VAL A 419 -3.07 21.17 -11.07
CA VAL A 419 -2.01 21.60 -10.14
C VAL A 419 -1.49 22.98 -10.50
N LEU A 420 -1.19 23.21 -11.77
CA LEU A 420 -0.74 24.52 -12.24
C LEU A 420 -1.82 25.59 -12.03
N ALA A 421 -3.10 25.29 -12.30
CA ALA A 421 -4.21 26.20 -12.05
C ALA A 421 -4.28 26.64 -10.59
N LYS A 422 -4.18 25.67 -9.67
CA LYS A 422 -4.18 25.87 -8.22
C LYS A 422 -3.08 26.83 -7.77
N TRP A 423 -1.88 26.66 -8.29
CA TRP A 423 -0.76 27.51 -7.91
C TRP A 423 -0.81 28.88 -8.60
N LEU A 424 -1.25 28.96 -9.85
CA LEU A 424 -1.44 30.24 -10.53
C LEU A 424 -2.54 31.09 -9.89
N ALA A 425 -3.54 30.47 -9.26
CA ALA A 425 -4.61 31.18 -8.53
C ALA A 425 -4.09 32.00 -7.33
N THR A 426 -2.88 31.73 -6.84
CA THR A 426 -2.23 32.57 -5.82
C THR A 426 -1.66 33.87 -6.39
N ASN A 427 -1.69 34.05 -7.71
CA ASN A 427 -1.02 35.13 -8.45
C ASN A 427 0.47 35.26 -8.09
N PRO A 428 1.27 34.18 -8.27
CA PRO A 428 2.68 34.19 -7.89
C PRO A 428 3.50 35.10 -8.80
N ARG A 429 4.60 35.63 -8.23
CA ARG A 429 5.67 36.32 -8.95
C ARG A 429 6.84 35.39 -9.27
N ILE A 430 7.09 34.44 -8.38
CA ILE A 430 8.09 33.38 -8.53
C ILE A 430 7.36 32.04 -8.57
N LEU A 431 7.57 31.25 -9.61
CA LEU A 431 7.00 29.92 -9.77
C LEU A 431 8.12 28.89 -9.80
N ILE A 432 8.15 28.01 -8.81
CA ILE A 432 9.08 26.88 -8.74
C ILE A 432 8.37 25.65 -9.28
N LEU A 433 8.93 25.06 -10.32
CA LEU A 433 8.39 23.89 -11.02
C LEU A 433 9.36 22.72 -10.86
N ASP A 434 8.97 21.74 -10.05
CA ASP A 434 9.77 20.57 -9.72
C ASP A 434 9.28 19.34 -10.47
N GLU A 435 10.08 18.88 -11.42
CA GLU A 435 9.78 17.80 -12.37
C GLU A 435 8.36 17.97 -13.00
N PRO A 436 8.02 19.18 -13.53
CA PRO A 436 6.63 19.53 -13.88
C PRO A 436 6.04 18.70 -15.01
N THR A 437 6.88 18.01 -15.77
CA THR A 437 6.52 17.19 -16.92
C THR A 437 6.69 15.70 -16.66
N GLN A 438 7.00 15.30 -15.42
CA GLN A 438 7.15 13.90 -15.07
C GLN A 438 5.81 13.14 -15.17
N GLY A 439 5.84 12.00 -15.86
CA GLY A 439 4.67 11.12 -16.00
C GLY A 439 3.50 11.70 -16.81
N ILE A 440 3.71 12.76 -17.59
CA ILE A 440 2.73 13.29 -18.57
C ILE A 440 3.17 12.97 -20.00
N ASP A 441 2.20 12.83 -20.91
CA ASP A 441 2.44 12.51 -22.32
C ASP A 441 3.14 13.65 -23.08
N VAL A 442 3.80 13.31 -24.18
CA VAL A 442 4.63 14.21 -24.97
C VAL A 442 3.84 15.42 -25.49
N GLN A 443 2.56 15.24 -25.85
CA GLN A 443 1.69 16.34 -26.27
C GLN A 443 1.40 17.31 -25.12
N THR A 444 1.09 16.79 -23.93
CA THR A 444 0.85 17.60 -22.74
C THR A 444 2.14 18.27 -22.26
N LYS A 445 3.31 17.65 -22.44
CA LYS A 445 4.61 18.31 -22.19
C LYS A 445 4.75 19.57 -23.02
N ALA A 446 4.48 19.50 -24.33
CA ALA A 446 4.53 20.67 -25.20
C ALA A 446 3.55 21.79 -24.77
N ASP A 447 2.33 21.43 -24.33
CA ASP A 447 1.38 22.38 -23.76
C ASP A 447 1.93 23.07 -22.49
N VAL A 448 2.56 22.30 -21.60
CA VAL A 448 3.16 22.82 -20.36
C VAL A 448 4.36 23.70 -20.66
N HIS A 449 5.22 23.31 -21.60
CA HIS A 449 6.34 24.12 -22.07
C HIS A 449 5.87 25.46 -22.65
N ALA A 450 4.89 25.44 -23.55
CA ALA A 450 4.32 26.66 -24.14
C ALA A 450 3.72 27.60 -23.09
N MET A 451 3.10 27.04 -22.05
CA MET A 451 2.59 27.80 -20.92
C MET A 451 3.72 28.43 -20.10
N MET A 452 4.79 27.68 -19.79
CA MET A 452 5.95 28.23 -19.06
C MET A 452 6.53 29.43 -19.82
N THR A 453 6.71 29.30 -21.14
CA THR A 453 7.15 30.40 -22.01
C THR A 453 6.19 31.59 -21.97
N ASP A 454 4.87 31.38 -22.06
CA ASP A 454 3.87 32.47 -21.97
C ASP A 454 3.85 33.17 -20.59
N LEU A 455 4.08 32.42 -19.50
CA LEU A 455 4.15 32.97 -18.15
C LEU A 455 5.43 33.79 -17.95
N ALA A 456 6.57 33.26 -18.40
CA ALA A 456 7.86 33.95 -18.36
C ALA A 456 7.84 35.22 -19.21
N ALA A 457 7.27 35.18 -20.42
CA ALA A 457 7.11 36.35 -21.28
C ALA A 457 6.23 37.46 -20.66
N LYS A 458 5.39 37.13 -19.68
CA LYS A 458 4.58 38.09 -18.91
C LYS A 458 5.29 38.58 -17.64
N GLY A 459 6.58 38.28 -17.49
CA GLY A 459 7.43 38.75 -16.39
C GLY A 459 7.46 37.82 -15.16
N MET A 460 6.85 36.64 -15.23
CA MET A 460 6.94 35.66 -14.13
C MET A 460 8.35 35.07 -14.07
N ALA A 461 8.94 35.04 -12.89
CA ALA A 461 10.23 34.40 -12.68
C ALA A 461 10.02 32.90 -12.42
N ILE A 462 10.68 32.02 -13.17
CA ILE A 462 10.47 30.57 -13.08
C ILE A 462 11.77 29.86 -12.69
N ILE A 463 11.71 28.98 -11.69
CA ILE A 463 12.74 27.98 -11.42
C ILE A 463 12.25 26.65 -11.96
N LEU A 464 12.96 26.08 -12.93
CA LEU A 464 12.63 24.79 -13.54
C LEU A 464 13.62 23.73 -13.06
N ILE A 465 13.16 22.79 -12.24
CA ILE A 465 13.92 21.61 -11.84
C ILE A 465 13.44 20.45 -12.71
N SER A 466 14.37 19.83 -13.45
CA SER A 466 14.05 18.67 -14.28
C SER A 466 15.22 17.70 -14.37
N SER A 467 14.90 16.42 -14.37
CA SER A 467 15.82 15.31 -14.62
C SER A 467 15.97 15.02 -16.11
N GLU A 468 15.08 15.56 -16.95
CA GLU A 468 15.14 15.45 -18.41
C GLU A 468 16.00 16.58 -18.99
N LEU A 469 17.27 16.29 -19.24
CA LEU A 469 18.21 17.27 -19.78
C LEU A 469 17.75 17.98 -21.07
N PRO A 470 17.07 17.32 -22.04
CA PRO A 470 16.49 18.02 -23.19
C PRO A 470 15.48 19.10 -22.82
N GLU A 471 14.72 18.92 -21.74
CA GLU A 471 13.78 19.94 -21.24
C GLU A 471 14.51 21.14 -20.68
N LEU A 472 15.54 20.94 -19.85
CA LEU A 472 16.37 22.03 -19.34
C LEU A 472 17.07 22.79 -20.47
N LEU A 473 17.70 22.07 -21.39
CA LEU A 473 18.39 22.68 -22.53
C LEU A 473 17.42 23.42 -23.46
N GLY A 474 16.20 22.90 -23.64
CA GLY A 474 15.21 23.49 -24.52
C GLY A 474 14.48 24.70 -23.93
N MET A 475 14.30 24.75 -22.60
CA MET A 475 13.42 25.73 -21.93
C MET A 475 14.16 26.78 -21.11
N ALA A 476 15.33 26.47 -20.54
CA ALA A 476 15.99 27.36 -19.60
C ALA A 476 16.81 28.45 -20.34
N ASP A 477 16.71 29.69 -19.86
CA ASP A 477 17.56 30.80 -20.31
C ASP A 477 19.00 30.64 -19.79
N ARG A 478 19.10 30.06 -18.59
CA ARG A 478 20.34 29.76 -17.87
C ARG A 478 20.12 28.57 -16.97
N MET A 479 21.18 27.81 -16.70
CA MET A 479 21.09 26.61 -15.87
C MET A 479 22.22 26.51 -14.85
N ILE A 480 21.87 26.01 -13.67
CA ILE A 480 22.77 25.70 -12.57
C ILE A 480 22.85 24.17 -12.45
N VAL A 481 24.06 23.64 -12.41
CA VAL A 481 24.30 22.20 -12.26
C VAL A 481 24.74 21.91 -10.83
N LEU A 482 23.98 21.05 -10.16
CA LEU A 482 24.27 20.59 -8.81
C LEU A 482 24.82 19.18 -8.79
N ARG A 483 25.79 18.97 -7.90
CA ARG A 483 26.38 17.67 -7.61
C ARG A 483 26.60 17.58 -6.10
N GLU A 484 26.09 16.52 -5.49
CA GLU A 484 26.25 16.25 -4.05
C GLU A 484 25.94 17.46 -3.15
N GLY A 485 24.90 18.23 -3.51
CA GLY A 485 24.47 19.38 -2.71
C GLY A 485 25.29 20.66 -2.90
N SER A 486 26.19 20.72 -3.89
CA SER A 486 26.94 21.94 -4.22
C SER A 486 26.77 22.34 -5.68
N VAL A 487 26.82 23.65 -5.95
CA VAL A 487 26.84 24.18 -7.32
C VAL A 487 28.21 23.89 -7.93
N THR A 488 28.23 23.21 -9.08
CA THR A 488 29.46 22.83 -9.78
C THR A 488 29.73 23.67 -11.01
N ALA A 489 28.67 24.07 -11.71
CA ALA A 489 28.76 24.89 -12.90
C ALA A 489 27.46 25.67 -13.11
N GLU A 490 27.59 26.77 -13.84
CA GLU A 490 26.48 27.57 -14.35
C GLU A 490 26.71 27.78 -15.84
N PHE A 491 25.69 27.55 -16.65
CA PHE A 491 25.76 27.69 -18.11
C PHE A 491 24.64 28.59 -18.60
N ARG A 492 24.97 29.49 -19.53
CA ARG A 492 23.96 30.14 -20.35
C ARG A 492 23.43 29.16 -21.39
N HIS A 493 22.21 29.38 -21.87
CA HIS A 493 21.58 28.52 -22.88
C HIS A 493 22.47 28.21 -24.09
N ASP A 494 23.17 29.22 -24.62
CA ASP A 494 24.05 29.11 -25.79
C ASP A 494 25.35 28.34 -25.53
N GLU A 495 25.76 28.24 -24.26
CA GLU A 495 26.97 27.55 -23.84
C GLU A 495 26.71 26.10 -23.42
N ALA A 496 25.46 25.81 -23.05
CA ALA A 496 25.01 24.54 -22.49
C ALA A 496 24.85 23.48 -23.60
N THR A 497 25.70 22.47 -23.56
CA THR A 497 25.52 21.24 -24.33
C THR A 497 25.24 20.07 -23.38
N GLN A 498 24.56 19.05 -23.88
CA GLN A 498 24.29 17.83 -23.10
C GLN A 498 25.57 17.27 -22.46
N GLU A 499 26.66 17.27 -23.22
CA GLU A 499 27.99 16.81 -22.79
C GLU A 499 28.55 17.63 -21.62
N LYS A 500 28.52 18.96 -21.72
CA LYS A 500 29.03 19.85 -20.66
C LYS A 500 28.23 19.73 -19.37
N VAL A 501 26.91 19.61 -19.49
CA VAL A 501 26.02 19.50 -18.32
C VAL A 501 26.21 18.16 -17.62
N ILE A 502 26.29 17.05 -18.37
CA ILE A 502 26.59 15.73 -17.79
C ILE A 502 27.99 15.73 -17.17
N GLY A 503 28.98 16.34 -17.84
CA GLY A 503 30.33 16.48 -17.32
C GLY A 503 30.39 17.27 -16.01
N ALA A 504 29.60 18.34 -15.85
CA ALA A 504 29.51 19.07 -14.58
C ALA A 504 28.76 18.27 -13.49
N ALA A 505 27.77 17.47 -13.88
CA ALA A 505 26.99 16.65 -12.96
C ALA A 505 27.70 15.36 -12.51
N THR A 506 28.80 14.95 -13.18
CA THR A 506 29.54 13.69 -12.95
C THR A 506 31.05 13.94 -12.80
N ASP A 507 31.83 12.94 -12.38
CA ASP A 507 33.30 13.03 -12.28
C ASP A 507 34.04 12.51 -13.53
N ALA A 508 33.34 12.33 -14.66
CA ALA A 508 33.92 11.73 -15.86
C ALA A 508 34.64 12.76 -16.77
N ILE A 509 35.95 12.58 -16.96
CA ILE A 509 36.72 13.31 -17.98
C ILE A 509 36.33 12.79 -19.37
N VAL A 510 35.65 13.61 -20.16
CA VAL A 510 35.31 13.31 -21.56
C VAL A 510 36.57 13.46 -22.42
N LYS A 511 37.08 12.36 -23.00
CA LYS A 511 38.09 12.38 -24.07
C LYS A 511 37.54 11.68 -25.33
N LYS A 512 37.62 12.35 -26.48
CA LYS A 512 37.30 11.79 -27.80
C LYS A 512 38.39 10.79 -28.24
N VAL A 513 37.98 9.58 -28.61
CA VAL A 513 38.75 8.69 -29.49
C VAL A 513 37.79 8.10 -30.52
N ASP A 514 38.08 8.30 -31.81
CA ASP A 514 37.44 7.68 -32.98
C ASP A 514 35.91 7.70 -33.09
N GLY A 515 35.29 8.85 -32.77
CA GLY A 515 33.91 9.14 -33.20
C GLY A 515 32.79 8.42 -32.46
N GLU A 516 33.08 7.49 -31.55
CA GLU A 516 32.10 6.86 -30.66
C GLU A 516 32.30 7.28 -29.19
N ILE A 517 31.18 7.52 -28.51
CA ILE A 517 31.14 7.93 -27.11
C ILE A 517 31.12 6.67 -26.23
N VAL A 518 32.22 6.37 -25.53
CA VAL A 518 32.26 5.32 -24.51
C VAL A 518 32.66 5.92 -23.17
N ALA A 519 31.74 5.92 -22.21
CA ALA A 519 32.01 6.24 -20.82
C ALA A 519 32.76 5.07 -20.17
N GLN A 520 34.01 5.27 -19.75
CA GLN A 520 34.71 4.31 -18.88
C GLN A 520 34.62 4.76 -17.42
N PRO A 521 34.22 3.88 -16.48
CA PRO A 521 34.33 4.17 -15.06
C PRO A 521 35.80 4.22 -14.64
N VAL A 522 36.18 5.24 -13.87
CA VAL A 522 37.44 5.24 -13.13
C VAL A 522 37.35 4.17 -12.01
N PRO A 523 38.41 3.38 -11.74
CA PRO A 523 38.37 2.42 -10.64
C PRO A 523 38.35 3.19 -9.32
N HIS A 524 37.22 3.18 -8.62
CA HIS A 524 37.15 3.71 -7.26
C HIS A 524 37.86 2.78 -6.29
N ARG A 525 38.66 3.40 -5.41
CA ARG A 525 39.27 2.83 -4.21
C ARG A 525 38.28 1.97 -3.45
N ASP A 526 38.78 0.83 -2.96
CA ASP A 526 38.13 -0.11 -2.06
C ASP A 526 37.45 0.58 -0.85
N GLU A 527 36.22 1.05 -1.01
CA GLU A 527 35.29 1.11 0.09
C GLU A 527 34.86 -0.33 0.36
N LYS A 528 35.62 -0.98 1.24
CA LYS A 528 35.17 -2.17 1.96
C LYS A 528 33.78 -1.85 2.49
N SER A 529 32.77 -2.44 1.85
CA SER A 529 31.44 -2.57 2.42
C SER A 529 31.65 -3.14 3.82
N VAL A 530 31.44 -2.31 4.84
CA VAL A 530 31.34 -2.78 6.21
C VAL A 530 30.05 -3.58 6.26
N ILE A 531 30.17 -4.86 5.90
CA ILE A 531 29.24 -5.90 6.29
C ILE A 531 29.13 -5.74 7.81
N PRO A 532 27.93 -5.53 8.38
CA PRO A 532 27.81 -5.61 9.81
C PRO A 532 28.24 -7.02 10.19
N GLU A 533 29.39 -7.11 10.87
CA GLU A 533 29.84 -8.34 11.49
C GLU A 533 28.63 -9.00 12.14
N ARG A 534 28.45 -10.30 11.84
CA ARG A 534 27.58 -11.18 12.62
C ARG A 534 28.10 -11.15 14.05
N ALA A 535 27.67 -10.15 14.80
CA ALA A 535 27.79 -10.14 16.22
C ALA A 535 26.89 -11.28 16.68
N ALA A 536 27.52 -12.36 17.16
CA ALA A 536 26.92 -13.36 18.02
C ALA A 536 26.40 -12.66 19.29
N ARG A 537 25.32 -11.88 19.14
CA ARG A 537 24.66 -11.14 20.20
C ARG A 537 23.62 -12.07 20.80
N GLY A 538 23.85 -12.37 22.07
CA GLY A 538 23.27 -13.47 22.83
C GLY A 538 21.78 -13.71 22.60
N THR A 539 21.44 -14.99 22.58
CA THR A 539 20.10 -15.59 22.47
C THR A 539 19.06 -14.84 23.33
N TRP A 540 19.47 -14.34 24.50
CA TRP A 540 18.66 -13.58 25.46
C TRP A 540 18.10 -12.25 24.94
N ARG A 541 18.83 -11.50 24.09
CA ARG A 541 18.33 -10.22 23.53
C ARG A 541 17.31 -10.43 22.41
N ARG A 542 17.40 -11.54 21.65
CA ARG A 542 16.37 -11.94 20.68
C ARG A 542 15.12 -12.48 21.36
N VAL A 543 15.29 -13.10 22.52
CA VAL A 543 14.18 -13.54 23.38
C VAL A 543 13.46 -12.29 23.93
N LEU A 544 14.17 -11.35 24.58
CA LEU A 544 13.60 -10.09 25.09
C LEU A 544 12.96 -9.18 24.01
N ALA A 545 13.35 -9.31 22.74
CA ALA A 545 12.77 -8.53 21.64
C ALA A 545 11.41 -9.06 21.15
N ARG A 546 10.90 -10.18 21.68
CA ARG A 546 9.57 -10.68 21.33
C ARG A 546 8.50 -9.85 22.05
N ARG A 547 7.59 -9.26 21.26
CA ARG A 547 6.45 -8.45 21.73
C ARG A 547 5.65 -9.14 22.86
N GLU A 548 5.55 -10.46 22.79
CA GLU A 548 4.87 -11.31 23.78
C GLU A 548 5.51 -11.23 25.18
N LEU A 549 6.84 -11.13 25.29
CA LEU A 549 7.52 -10.96 26.59
C LEU A 549 7.31 -9.58 27.19
N GLY A 550 7.17 -8.54 26.36
CA GLY A 550 6.79 -7.21 26.83
C GLY A 550 5.41 -7.21 27.48
N LEU A 551 4.48 -8.00 26.94
CA LEU A 551 3.14 -8.16 27.49
C LEU A 551 3.16 -8.96 28.80
N PHE A 552 3.94 -10.05 28.89
CA PHE A 552 4.13 -10.77 30.15
C PHE A 552 4.81 -9.92 31.23
N ALA A 553 5.76 -9.07 30.86
CA ALA A 553 6.37 -8.11 31.77
C ALA A 553 5.36 -7.06 32.26
N ALA A 554 4.47 -6.58 31.38
CA ALA A 554 3.39 -5.66 31.75
C ALA A 554 2.38 -6.33 32.70
N ILE A 555 2.02 -7.59 32.45
CA ILE A 555 1.20 -8.39 33.38
C ILE A 555 1.88 -8.48 34.74
N ALA A 556 3.17 -8.85 34.80
CA ALA A 556 3.91 -8.95 36.05
C ALA A 556 3.96 -7.60 36.80
N ALA A 557 4.13 -6.49 36.08
CA ALA A 557 4.15 -5.14 36.65
C ALA A 557 2.82 -4.72 37.28
N VAL A 558 1.68 -5.30 36.85
CA VAL A 558 0.38 -5.09 37.47
C VAL A 558 0.13 -6.10 38.61
N VAL A 559 0.45 -7.37 38.39
CA VAL A 559 0.18 -8.44 39.36
C VAL A 559 0.97 -8.25 40.65
N ILE A 560 2.26 -7.92 40.56
CA ILE A 560 3.15 -7.87 41.73
C ILE A 560 2.68 -6.81 42.75
N PRO A 561 2.45 -5.53 42.39
CA PRO A 561 2.00 -4.53 43.34
C PRO A 561 0.63 -4.85 43.95
N ILE A 562 -0.31 -5.33 43.14
CA ILE A 562 -1.67 -5.65 43.62
C ILE A 562 -1.65 -6.86 44.55
N SER A 563 -0.83 -7.87 44.24
CA SER A 563 -0.66 -9.05 45.10
C SER A 563 -0.02 -8.69 46.44
N MET A 564 0.88 -7.69 46.47
CA MET A 564 1.45 -7.16 47.71
C MET A 564 0.42 -6.40 48.55
N LEU A 565 -0.53 -5.71 47.91
CA LEU A 565 -1.60 -4.97 48.59
C LEU A 565 -2.73 -5.88 49.08
N ASN A 566 -3.03 -6.97 48.35
CA ASN A 566 -4.11 -7.88 48.70
C ASN A 566 -3.75 -9.34 48.35
N ILE A 567 -3.28 -10.09 49.36
CA ILE A 567 -2.84 -11.48 49.19
C ILE A 567 -3.97 -12.42 48.71
N ARG A 568 -5.25 -12.02 48.85
CA ARG A 568 -6.40 -12.77 48.32
C ARG A 568 -6.37 -12.86 46.79
N MET A 569 -5.64 -11.99 46.11
CA MET A 569 -5.41 -12.06 44.67
C MET A 569 -4.81 -13.41 44.24
N LEU A 570 -3.98 -14.03 45.08
CA LEU A 570 -3.35 -15.33 44.81
C LEU A 570 -4.10 -16.51 45.45
N SER A 571 -5.29 -16.31 46.00
CA SER A 571 -6.09 -17.40 46.58
C SER A 571 -6.57 -18.37 45.51
N GLY A 572 -6.62 -19.67 45.82
CA GLY A 572 -7.06 -20.70 44.86
C GLY A 572 -8.47 -20.46 44.30
N ALA A 573 -9.40 -19.96 45.12
CA ALA A 573 -10.74 -19.60 44.68
C ALA A 573 -10.73 -18.43 43.67
N ASN A 574 -9.93 -17.40 43.92
CA ASN A 574 -9.78 -16.26 43.00
C ASN A 574 -9.08 -16.68 41.70
N LEU A 575 -8.05 -17.52 41.79
CA LEU A 575 -7.35 -18.05 40.62
C LEU A 575 -8.27 -18.93 39.75
N SER A 576 -9.11 -19.76 40.37
CA SER A 576 -10.10 -20.57 39.65
C SER A 576 -11.16 -19.70 38.97
N ALA A 577 -11.69 -18.67 39.66
CA ALA A 577 -12.65 -17.74 39.08
C ALA A 577 -12.04 -16.97 37.89
N LEU A 578 -10.82 -16.45 38.07
CA LEU A 578 -10.05 -15.76 37.04
C LEU A 578 -9.77 -16.69 35.85
N ALA A 579 -9.45 -17.96 36.07
CA ALA A 579 -9.22 -18.94 35.02
C ALA A 579 -10.48 -19.21 34.19
N MET A 580 -11.65 -19.28 34.82
CA MET A 580 -12.93 -19.42 34.11
C MET A 580 -13.26 -18.18 33.27
N ASP A 581 -13.12 -16.97 33.84
CA ASP A 581 -13.31 -15.70 33.12
C ASP A 581 -12.34 -15.54 31.96
N ALA A 582 -11.08 -15.93 32.16
CA ALA A 582 -10.06 -15.90 31.14
C ALA A 582 -10.42 -16.82 29.98
N GLY A 583 -10.95 -18.02 30.27
CA GLY A 583 -11.40 -18.95 29.26
C GLY A 583 -12.46 -18.36 28.32
N LEU A 584 -13.52 -17.76 28.87
CA LEU A 584 -14.57 -17.12 28.08
C LEU A 584 -14.01 -15.96 27.23
N LEU A 585 -13.26 -15.04 27.86
CA LEU A 585 -12.69 -13.90 27.15
C LEU A 585 -11.71 -14.33 26.05
N MET A 586 -10.92 -15.39 26.26
CA MET A 586 -9.99 -15.92 25.24
C MET A 586 -10.72 -16.47 24.00
N ILE A 587 -11.83 -17.20 24.19
CA ILE A 587 -12.64 -17.75 23.09
C ILE A 587 -13.21 -16.60 22.24
N VAL A 588 -13.81 -15.60 22.88
CA VAL A 588 -14.41 -14.47 22.16
C VAL A 588 -13.35 -13.54 21.57
N ALA A 589 -12.23 -13.34 22.26
CA ALA A 589 -11.14 -12.52 21.74
C ALA A 589 -10.49 -13.17 20.50
N VAL A 590 -10.34 -14.50 20.46
CA VAL A 590 -9.86 -15.17 19.24
C VAL A 590 -10.92 -15.16 18.12
N ALA A 591 -12.22 -15.21 18.46
CA ALA A 591 -13.30 -14.98 17.51
C ALA A 591 -13.19 -13.59 16.86
N GLN A 592 -13.02 -12.55 17.69
CA GLN A 592 -12.85 -11.16 17.22
C GLN A 592 -11.56 -10.98 16.42
N MET A 593 -10.48 -11.69 16.78
CA MET A 593 -9.23 -11.68 16.00
C MET A 593 -9.49 -12.07 14.54
N LEU A 594 -10.33 -13.07 14.25
CA LEU A 594 -10.61 -13.51 12.88
C LEU A 594 -11.20 -12.39 12.02
N VAL A 595 -11.97 -11.48 12.63
CA VAL A 595 -12.58 -10.32 11.96
C VAL A 595 -11.60 -9.15 11.86
N VAL A 596 -10.84 -8.88 12.93
CA VAL A 596 -9.89 -7.75 12.98
C VAL A 596 -8.72 -7.94 12.03
N ILE A 597 -8.21 -9.17 11.88
CA ILE A 597 -7.14 -9.43 10.92
C ILE A 597 -7.56 -9.11 9.48
N THR A 598 -8.86 -9.07 9.15
CA THR A 598 -9.37 -8.69 7.82
C THR A 598 -9.76 -7.21 7.69
N ARG A 599 -9.26 -6.30 8.55
CA ARG A 599 -9.63 -4.87 8.60
C ARG A 599 -11.09 -4.60 8.97
N SER A 600 -11.76 -5.53 9.62
CA SER A 600 -13.13 -5.37 10.08
C SER A 600 -13.17 -5.33 11.60
N ILE A 601 -14.18 -4.70 12.20
CA ILE A 601 -14.40 -4.77 13.64
C ILE A 601 -15.85 -5.20 13.84
N ASP A 602 -16.06 -6.26 14.61
CA ASP A 602 -17.40 -6.67 15.01
C ASP A 602 -17.73 -6.11 16.39
N LEU A 603 -18.64 -5.13 16.44
CA LEU A 603 -19.15 -4.55 17.68
C LEU A 603 -20.35 -5.33 18.23
N SER A 604 -20.95 -6.22 17.43
CA SER A 604 -22.12 -7.01 17.82
C SER A 604 -21.80 -8.28 18.59
N VAL A 605 -20.51 -8.65 18.71
CA VAL A 605 -20.06 -9.92 19.32
C VAL A 605 -20.69 -10.18 20.69
N ALA A 606 -20.79 -9.16 21.54
CA ALA A 606 -21.41 -9.28 22.87
C ALA A 606 -22.93 -9.43 22.81
N ALA A 607 -23.60 -8.78 21.86
CA ALA A 607 -25.03 -8.97 21.63
C ALA A 607 -25.34 -10.38 21.11
N ILE A 608 -24.45 -10.96 20.29
CA ILE A 608 -24.55 -12.34 19.84
C ILE A 608 -24.41 -13.31 21.02
N ILE A 609 -23.44 -13.10 21.92
CA ILE A 609 -23.29 -13.88 23.15
C ILE A 609 -24.57 -13.83 23.97
N GLY A 610 -25.11 -12.63 24.21
CA GLY A 610 -26.35 -12.46 24.99
C GLY A 610 -27.56 -13.17 24.38
N LEU A 611 -27.76 -13.02 23.06
CA LEU A 611 -28.85 -13.67 22.34
C LEU A 611 -28.70 -15.20 22.34
N ALA A 612 -27.48 -15.72 22.14
CA ALA A 612 -27.21 -17.15 22.16
C ALA A 612 -27.33 -17.76 23.56
N ALA A 613 -26.86 -17.05 24.59
CA ALA A 613 -26.96 -17.43 25.99
C ALA A 613 -28.41 -17.55 26.44
N TYR A 614 -29.22 -16.51 26.23
CA TYR A 614 -30.63 -16.52 26.59
C TYR A 614 -31.41 -17.54 25.77
N GLY A 615 -31.17 -17.62 24.45
CA GLY A 615 -31.82 -18.58 23.58
C GLY A 615 -31.56 -20.03 23.99
N ALA A 616 -30.32 -20.38 24.34
CA ALA A 616 -29.99 -21.72 24.83
C ALA A 616 -30.58 -22.02 26.20
N ALA A 617 -30.44 -21.09 27.17
CA ALA A 617 -30.94 -21.28 28.53
C ALA A 617 -32.46 -21.40 28.58
N SER A 618 -33.18 -20.51 27.88
CA SER A 618 -34.66 -20.53 27.81
C SER A 618 -35.18 -21.77 27.09
N THR A 619 -34.53 -22.21 26.01
CA THR A 619 -34.95 -23.43 25.30
C THR A 619 -34.68 -24.67 26.13
N ILE A 620 -33.55 -24.77 26.83
CA ILE A 620 -33.28 -25.88 27.75
C ILE A 620 -34.29 -25.91 28.90
N HIS A 621 -34.68 -24.73 29.40
CA HIS A 621 -35.70 -24.63 30.45
C HIS A 621 -37.06 -25.17 29.97
N LEU A 622 -37.47 -24.80 28.75
CA LEU A 622 -38.75 -25.23 28.16
C LEU A 622 -38.74 -26.67 27.63
N HIS A 623 -37.58 -27.13 27.15
CA HIS A 623 -37.37 -28.42 26.49
C HIS A 623 -36.13 -29.13 27.05
N PRO A 624 -36.16 -29.64 28.30
CA PRO A 624 -35.01 -30.29 28.92
C PRO A 624 -34.49 -31.52 28.14
N GLU A 625 -35.32 -32.14 27.31
CA GLU A 625 -35.01 -33.32 26.49
C GLU A 625 -33.90 -33.10 25.45
N ILE A 626 -33.65 -31.84 25.05
CA ILE A 626 -32.59 -31.51 24.08
C ILE A 626 -31.19 -31.67 24.70
N GLY A 627 -31.11 -31.66 26.03
CA GLY A 627 -29.89 -31.79 26.81
C GLY A 627 -28.84 -30.70 26.54
N VAL A 628 -27.65 -30.89 27.10
CA VAL A 628 -26.52 -29.96 26.97
C VAL A 628 -26.10 -29.79 25.51
N VAL A 629 -26.03 -30.89 24.76
CA VAL A 629 -25.62 -30.87 23.35
C VAL A 629 -26.59 -30.06 22.49
N GLY A 630 -27.91 -30.21 22.71
CA GLY A 630 -28.93 -29.44 21.99
C GLY A 630 -28.84 -27.94 22.27
N GLY A 631 -28.66 -27.54 23.54
CA GLY A 631 -28.50 -26.13 23.88
C GLY A 631 -27.23 -25.50 23.32
N VAL A 632 -26.09 -26.20 23.38
CA VAL A 632 -24.84 -25.74 22.75
C VAL A 632 -24.99 -25.63 21.23
N ALA A 633 -25.61 -26.61 20.58
CA ALA A 633 -25.85 -26.59 19.14
C ALA A 633 -26.77 -25.42 18.73
N LEU A 634 -27.80 -25.13 19.51
CA LEU A 634 -28.68 -23.98 19.30
C LEU A 634 -27.91 -22.65 19.45
N ALA A 635 -27.13 -22.48 20.51
CA ALA A 635 -26.32 -21.29 20.74
C ALA A 635 -25.33 -21.04 19.59
N CYS A 636 -24.63 -22.08 19.16
CA CYS A 636 -23.75 -22.07 17.99
C CYS A 636 -24.47 -21.70 16.70
N SER A 637 -25.70 -22.20 16.51
CA SER A 637 -26.52 -21.91 15.31
C SER A 637 -26.99 -20.46 15.27
N ILE A 638 -27.44 -19.91 16.41
CA ILE A 638 -27.79 -18.49 16.56
C ILE A 638 -26.57 -17.63 16.23
N GLY A 639 -25.43 -17.96 16.82
CA GLY A 639 -24.17 -17.24 16.59
C GLY A 639 -23.71 -17.30 15.14
N LEU A 640 -23.74 -18.47 14.52
CA LEU A 640 -23.39 -18.67 13.11
C LEU A 640 -24.30 -17.86 12.18
N ALA A 641 -25.61 -17.86 12.43
CA ALA A 641 -26.58 -17.11 11.63
C ALA A 641 -26.35 -15.59 11.75
N ALA A 642 -26.13 -15.08 12.97
CA ALA A 642 -25.83 -13.68 13.22
C ALA A 642 -24.51 -13.23 12.56
N GLY A 643 -23.46 -14.03 12.70
CA GLY A 643 -22.17 -13.80 12.05
C GLY A 643 -22.27 -13.84 10.52
N PHE A 644 -22.98 -14.83 9.97
CA PHE A 644 -23.22 -14.93 8.53
C PHE A 644 -23.97 -13.71 7.99
N LEU A 645 -25.01 -13.24 8.70
CA LEU A 645 -25.76 -12.04 8.33
C LEU A 645 -24.85 -10.79 8.29
N ASN A 646 -24.05 -10.58 9.34
CA ASN A 646 -23.07 -9.48 9.38
C ASN A 646 -22.11 -9.57 8.20
N GLY A 647 -21.49 -10.74 7.99
CA GLY A 647 -20.55 -10.96 6.91
C GLY A 647 -21.17 -10.75 5.53
N LEU A 648 -22.43 -11.15 5.33
CA LEU A 648 -23.15 -11.00 4.07
C LEU A 648 -23.38 -9.51 3.74
N ILE A 649 -23.86 -8.72 4.70
CA ILE A 649 -24.10 -7.29 4.52
C ILE A 649 -22.78 -6.54 4.30
N VAL A 650 -21.73 -6.86 5.05
CA VAL A 650 -20.41 -6.24 4.88
C VAL A 650 -19.82 -6.52 3.50
N THR A 651 -19.88 -7.78 3.05
CA THR A 651 -19.20 -8.19 1.82
C THR A 651 -19.99 -7.93 0.55
N TYR A 652 -21.30 -8.21 0.53
CA TYR A 652 -22.15 -8.02 -0.64
C TYR A 652 -22.90 -6.69 -0.64
N GLY A 653 -23.25 -6.17 0.54
CA GLY A 653 -23.83 -4.84 0.70
C GLY A 653 -22.79 -3.71 0.57
N ARG A 654 -21.49 -4.03 0.60
CA ARG A 654 -20.37 -3.05 0.56
C ARG A 654 -20.49 -1.96 1.63
N VAL A 655 -21.08 -2.30 2.77
CA VAL A 655 -21.26 -1.39 3.91
C VAL A 655 -20.07 -1.58 4.87
N PRO A 656 -19.48 -0.51 5.43
CA PRO A 656 -18.43 -0.63 6.43
C PRO A 656 -18.86 -1.50 7.63
N ALA A 657 -18.00 -2.41 8.07
CA ALA A 657 -18.29 -3.38 9.14
C ALA A 657 -18.77 -2.75 10.45
N ILE A 658 -18.21 -1.61 10.84
CA ILE A 658 -18.61 -0.89 12.05
C ILE A 658 -20.07 -0.47 11.98
N VAL A 659 -20.54 0.03 10.83
CA VAL A 659 -21.93 0.48 10.65
C VAL A 659 -22.89 -0.71 10.71
N VAL A 660 -22.56 -1.79 10.00
CA VAL A 660 -23.36 -3.02 10.01
C VAL A 660 -23.48 -3.55 11.43
N THR A 661 -22.34 -3.70 12.13
CA THR A 661 -22.29 -4.36 13.43
C THR A 661 -22.86 -3.50 14.55
N LEU A 662 -22.83 -2.16 14.47
CA LEU A 662 -23.59 -1.29 15.37
C LEU A 662 -25.10 -1.43 15.18
N GLY A 663 -25.55 -1.50 13.92
CA GLY A 663 -26.95 -1.70 13.58
C GLY A 663 -27.45 -3.06 14.04
N THR A 664 -26.73 -4.12 13.70
CA THR A 664 -27.10 -5.49 14.09
C THR A 664 -26.94 -5.73 15.59
N MET A 665 -25.98 -5.10 16.27
CA MET A 665 -25.91 -5.10 17.74
C MET A 665 -27.23 -4.60 18.36
N SER A 666 -27.75 -3.48 17.87
CA SER A 666 -29.02 -2.91 18.35
C SER A 666 -30.20 -3.84 18.06
N ILE A 667 -30.23 -4.44 16.87
CA ILE A 667 -31.27 -5.41 16.47
C ILE A 667 -31.21 -6.66 17.34
N PHE A 668 -30.03 -7.28 17.51
CA PHE A 668 -29.86 -8.50 18.30
C PHE A 668 -30.19 -8.26 19.78
N ARG A 669 -29.79 -7.11 20.36
CA ARG A 669 -30.22 -6.71 21.71
C ARG A 669 -31.74 -6.52 21.80
N GLY A 670 -32.35 -5.92 20.78
CA GLY A 670 -33.80 -5.77 20.69
C GLY A 670 -34.53 -7.12 20.64
N ILE A 671 -34.06 -8.04 19.79
CA ILE A 671 -34.58 -9.42 19.69
C ILE A 671 -34.41 -10.14 21.04
N ASN A 672 -33.24 -10.04 21.67
CA ASN A 672 -32.99 -10.66 22.97
C ASN A 672 -33.94 -10.12 24.06
N SER A 673 -34.15 -8.80 24.08
CA SER A 673 -35.08 -8.14 25.01
C SER A 673 -36.53 -8.59 24.79
N LEU A 674 -36.97 -8.69 23.53
CA LEU A 674 -38.30 -9.17 23.17
C LEU A 674 -38.48 -10.65 23.53
N TRP A 675 -37.48 -11.49 23.26
CA TRP A 675 -37.50 -12.90 23.63
C TRP A 675 -37.54 -13.08 25.14
N ALA A 676 -36.77 -12.27 25.88
CA ALA A 676 -36.76 -12.33 27.33
C ALA A 676 -38.08 -11.87 27.97
N GLY A 677 -38.78 -10.90 27.36
CA GLY A 677 -40.06 -10.41 27.87
C GLY A 677 -39.97 -9.85 29.30
N GLY A 678 -38.78 -9.39 29.72
CA GLY A 678 -38.50 -8.96 31.10
C GLY A 678 -38.26 -10.08 32.12
N THR A 679 -38.26 -11.34 31.68
CA THR A 679 -37.96 -12.50 32.51
C THR A 679 -36.46 -12.83 32.50
N GLN A 680 -36.02 -13.61 33.49
CA GLN A 680 -34.68 -14.16 33.57
C GLN A 680 -34.76 -15.68 33.75
N VAL A 681 -33.78 -16.40 33.21
CA VAL A 681 -33.62 -17.84 33.42
C VAL A 681 -32.62 -18.04 34.56
N SER A 682 -33.07 -18.66 35.64
CA SER A 682 -32.26 -18.92 36.84
C SER A 682 -31.67 -20.34 36.84
N ALA A 683 -30.63 -20.59 37.63
CA ALA A 683 -29.91 -21.86 37.68
C ALA A 683 -30.77 -23.05 38.12
N ASP A 684 -31.78 -22.82 38.96
CA ASP A 684 -32.75 -23.83 39.39
C ASP A 684 -33.71 -24.27 38.27
N GLN A 685 -33.79 -23.49 37.19
CA GLN A 685 -34.69 -23.72 36.07
C GLN A 685 -34.04 -24.52 34.92
N VAL A 686 -32.75 -24.78 35.00
CA VAL A 686 -31.98 -25.55 34.01
C VAL A 686 -31.44 -26.84 34.62
N PRO A 687 -31.28 -27.93 33.84
CA PRO A 687 -30.75 -29.19 34.34
C PRO A 687 -29.34 -29.03 34.94
N GLN A 688 -29.03 -29.74 36.02
CA GLN A 688 -27.71 -29.70 36.66
C GLN A 688 -26.57 -30.00 35.66
N ALA A 689 -26.79 -30.92 34.72
CA ALA A 689 -25.83 -31.23 33.65
C ALA A 689 -25.42 -30.00 32.80
N TRP A 690 -26.30 -29.00 32.66
CA TRP A 690 -25.98 -27.74 31.99
C TRP A 690 -25.01 -26.88 32.81
N LEU A 691 -25.21 -26.79 34.12
CA LEU A 691 -24.33 -26.05 35.03
C LEU A 691 -22.97 -26.74 35.18
N ASP A 692 -22.98 -28.07 35.23
CA ASP A 692 -21.77 -28.88 35.39
C ASP A 692 -20.79 -28.75 34.21
N MET A 693 -21.27 -28.33 33.03
CA MET A 693 -20.44 -28.11 31.83
C MET A 693 -19.27 -27.15 32.10
N THR A 694 -19.49 -26.11 32.90
CA THR A 694 -18.45 -25.11 33.23
C THR A 694 -17.85 -25.32 34.61
N ALA A 695 -18.58 -25.97 35.53
CA ALA A 695 -18.11 -26.27 36.89
C ALA A 695 -17.11 -27.44 36.96
N ALA A 696 -17.01 -28.26 35.90
CA ALA A 696 -16.06 -29.37 35.84
C ALA A 696 -14.61 -28.89 35.96
N ASN A 697 -13.81 -29.62 36.76
CA ASN A 697 -12.38 -29.38 36.95
C ASN A 697 -11.59 -30.65 36.62
N PHE A 698 -10.47 -30.50 35.90
CA PHE A 698 -9.55 -31.59 35.59
C PHE A 698 -8.19 -31.26 36.19
N PHE A 699 -7.71 -32.11 37.13
CA PHE A 699 -6.44 -31.89 37.84
C PHE A 699 -6.29 -30.48 38.45
N GLY A 700 -7.40 -29.91 38.95
CA GLY A 700 -7.42 -28.56 39.53
C GLY A 700 -7.51 -27.41 38.52
N VAL A 701 -7.66 -27.71 37.23
CA VAL A 701 -7.85 -26.71 36.17
C VAL A 701 -9.31 -26.69 35.69
N PRO A 702 -9.97 -25.53 35.62
CA PRO A 702 -11.33 -25.42 35.09
C PRO A 702 -11.45 -25.92 33.65
N ALA A 703 -12.48 -26.71 33.36
CA ALA A 703 -12.74 -27.26 32.04
C ALA A 703 -12.88 -26.15 30.97
N VAL A 704 -13.49 -25.02 31.32
CA VAL A 704 -13.62 -23.84 30.45
C VAL A 704 -12.26 -23.33 29.95
N LEU A 705 -11.25 -23.32 30.81
CA LEU A 705 -9.90 -22.90 30.42
C LEU A 705 -9.27 -23.90 29.45
N LEU A 706 -9.47 -25.21 29.66
CA LEU A 706 -8.99 -26.25 28.75
C LEU A 706 -9.67 -26.16 27.38
N ILE A 707 -10.98 -25.91 27.35
CA ILE A 707 -11.74 -25.66 26.12
C ILE A 707 -11.21 -24.43 25.40
N ALA A 708 -10.93 -23.34 26.12
CA ALA A 708 -10.34 -22.13 25.54
C ALA A 708 -8.96 -22.40 24.94
N ILE A 709 -8.08 -23.10 25.66
CA ILE A 709 -6.75 -23.50 25.15
C ILE A 709 -6.89 -24.37 23.89
N ALA A 710 -7.78 -25.36 23.89
CA ALA A 710 -8.04 -26.20 22.73
C ALA A 710 -8.52 -25.36 21.52
N THR A 711 -9.43 -24.42 21.77
CA THR A 711 -9.96 -23.49 20.75
C THR A 711 -8.85 -22.61 20.17
N LEU A 712 -8.01 -22.02 21.03
CA LEU A 712 -6.84 -21.24 20.62
C LEU A 712 -5.87 -22.07 19.78
N LEU A 713 -5.59 -23.32 20.16
CA LEU A 713 -4.71 -24.22 19.42
C LEU A 713 -5.27 -24.57 18.04
N VAL A 714 -6.58 -24.84 17.94
CA VAL A 714 -7.27 -25.11 16.67
C VAL A 714 -7.21 -23.87 15.77
N VAL A 715 -7.57 -22.69 16.29
CA VAL A 715 -7.53 -21.46 15.50
C VAL A 715 -6.09 -21.10 15.10
N ALA A 716 -5.11 -21.25 16.00
CA ALA A 716 -3.70 -21.04 15.69
C ALA A 716 -3.20 -22.01 14.60
N TYR A 717 -3.62 -23.27 14.65
CA TYR A 717 -3.30 -24.26 13.63
C TYR A 717 -3.90 -23.87 12.28
N ILE A 718 -5.18 -23.48 12.24
CA ILE A 718 -5.85 -23.05 11.02
C ILE A 718 -5.16 -21.81 10.44
N LEU A 719 -4.94 -20.78 11.25
CA LEU A 719 -4.32 -19.53 10.83
C LEU A 719 -2.89 -19.68 10.32
N ARG A 720 -2.12 -20.62 10.89
CA ARG A 720 -0.71 -20.84 10.53
C ARG A 720 -0.52 -21.84 9.40
N ASN A 721 -1.28 -22.93 9.41
CA ASN A 721 -0.99 -24.09 8.56
C ASN A 721 -1.95 -24.24 7.39
N THR A 722 -2.93 -23.34 7.24
CA THR A 722 -3.87 -23.40 6.11
C THR A 722 -3.78 -22.20 5.18
N SER A 723 -4.07 -22.43 3.90
CA SER A 723 -4.15 -21.36 2.89
C SER A 723 -5.19 -20.31 3.28
N ILE A 724 -6.37 -20.75 3.72
CA ILE A 724 -7.46 -19.90 4.20
C ILE A 724 -6.97 -18.97 5.31
N GLY A 725 -6.26 -19.53 6.29
CA GLY A 725 -5.69 -18.78 7.40
C GLY A 725 -4.75 -17.66 6.96
N ARG A 726 -3.83 -17.95 6.03
CA ARG A 726 -2.88 -16.94 5.51
C ARG A 726 -3.55 -15.93 4.58
N GLU A 727 -4.58 -16.33 3.84
CA GLU A 727 -5.38 -15.43 3.01
C GLU A 727 -6.10 -14.35 3.85
N LEU A 728 -6.57 -14.67 5.07
CA LEU A 728 -7.16 -13.68 5.98
C LEU A 728 -6.15 -12.57 6.34
N PHE A 729 -4.90 -12.95 6.65
CA PHE A 729 -3.82 -11.98 6.90
C PHE A 729 -3.47 -11.18 5.63
N ALA A 730 -3.43 -11.81 4.45
CA ALA A 730 -3.20 -11.09 3.19
C ALA A 730 -4.27 -10.04 2.90
N ILE A 731 -5.54 -10.38 3.08
CA ILE A 731 -6.66 -9.45 2.91
C ILE A 731 -6.49 -8.26 3.85
N GLY A 732 -6.10 -8.50 5.11
CA GLY A 732 -5.79 -7.44 6.06
C GLY A 732 -4.57 -6.60 5.72
N SER A 733 -3.52 -7.21 5.17
CA SER A 733 -2.26 -6.52 4.86
C SER A 733 -2.40 -5.63 3.63
N ASN A 734 -2.99 -6.15 2.55
CA ASN A 734 -3.21 -5.42 1.30
C ASN A 734 -4.48 -5.93 0.58
N PRO A 735 -5.67 -5.36 0.84
CA PRO A 735 -6.93 -5.81 0.24
C PRO A 735 -6.94 -5.70 -1.30
N GLY A 736 -6.31 -4.66 -1.85
CA GLY A 736 -6.20 -4.46 -3.30
C GLY A 736 -5.23 -5.45 -3.94
N GLY A 737 -4.09 -5.71 -3.30
CA GLY A 737 -3.16 -6.76 -3.72
C GLY A 737 -3.79 -8.15 -3.68
N ALA A 738 -4.58 -8.45 -2.65
CA ALA A 738 -5.28 -9.73 -2.50
C ALA A 738 -6.25 -10.02 -3.66
N SER A 739 -6.99 -9.02 -4.14
CA SER A 739 -7.91 -9.20 -5.26
C SER A 739 -7.18 -9.35 -6.60
N LEU A 740 -6.06 -8.64 -6.81
CA LEU A 740 -5.25 -8.74 -8.03
C LEU A 740 -4.67 -10.14 -8.22
N ILE A 741 -4.28 -10.80 -7.13
CA ILE A 741 -3.69 -12.15 -7.17
C ILE A 741 -4.74 -13.27 -7.10
N GLY A 742 -6.04 -12.91 -7.15
CA GLY A 742 -7.14 -13.87 -7.21
C GLY A 742 -7.62 -14.45 -5.87
N ILE A 743 -7.30 -13.86 -4.72
CA ILE A 743 -7.91 -14.28 -3.44
C ILE A 743 -9.40 -13.89 -3.44
N ALA A 744 -10.26 -14.84 -3.08
CA ALA A 744 -11.70 -14.63 -2.96
C ALA A 744 -12.08 -13.83 -1.70
N SER A 745 -11.65 -12.56 -1.62
CA SER A 745 -11.73 -11.73 -0.40
C SER A 745 -13.13 -11.70 0.22
N ARG A 746 -14.19 -11.62 -0.60
CA ARG A 746 -15.58 -11.63 -0.11
C ARG A 746 -15.93 -12.91 0.65
N ALA A 747 -15.62 -14.07 0.07
CA ALA A 747 -15.90 -15.36 0.69
C ALA A 747 -15.10 -15.55 1.98
N ARG A 748 -13.84 -15.08 2.02
CA ARG A 748 -12.98 -15.18 3.21
C ARG A 748 -13.44 -14.29 4.35
N ILE A 749 -13.85 -13.05 4.06
CA ILE A 749 -14.42 -12.15 5.08
C ILE A 749 -15.75 -12.72 5.61
N LEU A 750 -16.63 -13.22 4.74
CA LEU A 750 -17.88 -13.88 5.16
C LEU A 750 -17.61 -15.07 6.09
N MET A 751 -16.63 -15.92 5.73
CA MET A 751 -16.20 -17.05 6.55
C MET A 751 -15.65 -16.61 7.91
N ALA A 752 -14.87 -15.53 7.96
CA ALA A 752 -14.32 -14.98 9.20
C ALA A 752 -15.43 -14.51 10.15
N PHE A 753 -16.42 -13.74 9.65
CA PHE A 753 -17.58 -13.33 10.45
C PHE A 753 -18.44 -14.52 10.90
N SER A 754 -18.64 -15.52 10.02
CA SER A 754 -19.41 -16.72 10.36
C SER A 754 -18.73 -17.55 11.45
N ALA A 755 -17.41 -17.73 11.36
CA ALA A 755 -16.62 -18.43 12.37
C ALA A 755 -16.56 -17.64 13.69
N ALA A 756 -16.45 -16.32 13.63
CA ALA A 756 -16.49 -15.46 14.82
C ALA A 756 -17.86 -15.54 15.51
N GLY A 757 -18.94 -15.49 14.74
CA GLY A 757 -20.31 -15.67 15.24
C GLY A 757 -20.52 -17.04 15.87
N LEU A 758 -20.03 -18.11 15.24
CA LEU A 758 -20.08 -19.47 15.80
C LEU A 758 -19.38 -19.55 17.17
N LEU A 759 -18.17 -18.98 17.29
CA LEU A 759 -17.41 -18.97 18.53
C LEU A 759 -18.07 -18.09 19.61
N ALA A 760 -18.67 -16.95 19.24
CA ALA A 760 -19.47 -16.14 20.14
C ALA A 760 -20.75 -16.85 20.60
N GLY A 761 -21.40 -17.63 19.73
CA GLY A 761 -22.53 -18.48 20.09
C GLY A 761 -22.13 -19.59 21.06
N PHE A 762 -21.01 -20.26 20.79
CA PHE A 762 -20.43 -21.25 21.70
C PHE A 762 -20.09 -20.64 23.07
N ASP A 763 -19.47 -19.47 23.08
CA ASP A 763 -19.20 -18.73 24.32
C ASP A 763 -20.48 -18.33 25.06
N GLY A 764 -21.56 -17.97 24.35
CA GLY A 764 -22.88 -17.73 24.93
C GLY A 764 -23.44 -18.93 25.71
N ALA A 765 -23.26 -20.15 25.20
CA ALA A 765 -23.64 -21.36 25.94
C ALA A 765 -22.80 -21.54 27.22
N LEU A 766 -21.49 -21.34 27.14
CA LEU A 766 -20.60 -21.40 28.31
C LEU A 766 -20.93 -20.29 29.32
N TRP A 767 -21.26 -19.09 28.84
CA TRP A 767 -21.68 -17.96 29.67
C TRP A 767 -22.96 -18.30 30.44
N ALA A 768 -23.98 -18.82 29.76
CA ALA A 768 -25.24 -19.22 30.37
C ALA A 768 -25.12 -20.38 31.36
N SER A 769 -24.17 -21.29 31.15
CA SER A 769 -23.86 -22.35 32.11
C SER A 769 -23.17 -21.81 33.37
N ARG A 770 -22.29 -20.82 33.21
CA ARG A 770 -21.47 -20.30 34.29
C ARG A 770 -22.22 -19.30 35.17
N TYR A 771 -22.87 -18.31 34.56
CA TYR A 771 -23.56 -17.27 35.31
C TYR A 771 -24.99 -17.75 35.53
N ALA A 772 -25.25 -18.16 36.76
CA ALA A 772 -26.49 -18.78 37.26
C ALA A 772 -27.80 -18.03 36.94
N THR A 773 -27.74 -16.82 36.38
CA THR A 773 -28.90 -16.03 35.95
C THR A 773 -28.63 -15.43 34.58
N VAL A 774 -29.52 -15.66 33.63
CA VAL A 774 -29.41 -15.19 32.24
C VAL A 774 -30.61 -14.28 31.94
N ASP A 775 -30.35 -13.01 31.64
CA ASP A 775 -31.36 -12.00 31.32
C ASP A 775 -31.08 -11.32 29.96
N ALA A 776 -31.90 -10.31 29.61
CA ALA A 776 -31.73 -9.56 28.36
C ALA A 776 -30.42 -8.74 28.29
N ARG A 777 -29.73 -8.53 29.42
CA ARG A 777 -28.54 -7.68 29.56
C ARG A 777 -27.23 -8.48 29.64
N VAL A 778 -27.30 -9.78 29.38
CA VAL A 778 -26.11 -10.64 29.30
C VAL A 778 -25.06 -10.05 28.37
N ALA A 779 -23.81 -10.05 28.83
CA ALA A 779 -22.63 -9.52 28.14
C ALA A 779 -22.71 -8.03 27.74
N TYR A 780 -23.61 -7.22 28.31
CA TYR A 780 -23.71 -5.80 27.95
C TYR A 780 -22.40 -5.03 28.25
N GLY A 781 -21.83 -4.37 27.23
CA GLY A 781 -20.57 -3.64 27.35
C GLY A 781 -19.31 -4.51 27.24
N PHE A 782 -19.48 -5.83 27.12
CA PHE A 782 -18.35 -6.77 26.97
C PHE A 782 -17.62 -6.59 25.64
N GLU A 783 -18.27 -6.04 24.62
CA GLU A 783 -17.70 -5.78 23.29
C GLU A 783 -16.41 -4.94 23.36
N LEU A 784 -16.35 -3.94 24.25
CA LEU A 784 -15.16 -3.10 24.42
C LEU A 784 -14.01 -3.86 25.05
N THR A 785 -14.31 -4.77 25.99
CA THR A 785 -13.30 -5.61 26.66
C THR A 785 -12.68 -6.60 25.67
N VAL A 786 -13.51 -7.20 24.80
CA VAL A 786 -13.06 -8.10 23.74
C VAL A 786 -12.16 -7.37 22.75
N ILE A 787 -12.58 -6.19 22.27
CA ILE A 787 -11.77 -5.37 21.36
C ILE A 787 -10.47 -4.95 22.03
N ALA A 788 -10.51 -4.51 23.29
CA ALA A 788 -9.32 -4.18 24.06
C ALA A 788 -8.37 -5.38 24.15
N ALA A 789 -8.86 -6.58 24.44
CA ALA A 789 -8.04 -7.79 24.57
C ALA A 789 -7.28 -8.09 23.27
N VAL A 790 -7.96 -7.95 22.12
CA VAL A 790 -7.38 -8.15 20.79
C VAL A 790 -6.33 -7.08 20.45
N VAL A 791 -6.62 -5.81 20.70
CA VAL A 791 -5.71 -4.68 20.40
C VAL A 791 -4.50 -4.68 21.32
N VAL A 792 -4.70 -4.87 22.63
CA VAL A 792 -3.63 -5.01 23.63
C VAL A 792 -2.79 -6.26 23.37
N GLY A 793 -3.43 -7.33 22.91
CA GLY A 793 -2.77 -8.54 22.42
C GLY A 793 -1.95 -8.34 21.14
N GLY A 794 -1.99 -7.15 20.55
CA GLY A 794 -1.11 -6.73 19.46
C GLY A 794 -1.62 -7.06 18.07
N ILE A 795 -2.91 -7.36 17.90
CA ILE A 795 -3.52 -7.41 16.58
C ILE A 795 -3.62 -5.98 16.05
N ALA A 796 -3.10 -5.73 14.85
CA ALA A 796 -3.20 -4.42 14.23
C ALA A 796 -4.66 -4.14 13.84
N VAL A 797 -5.19 -2.98 14.26
CA VAL A 797 -6.55 -2.53 13.89
C VAL A 797 -6.67 -2.33 12.37
N ARG A 798 -5.54 -2.02 11.71
CA ARG A 798 -5.42 -1.96 10.25
C ARG A 798 -5.34 -3.35 9.58
N GLY A 799 -5.56 -4.43 10.33
CA GLY A 799 -5.52 -5.81 9.87
C GLY A 799 -4.11 -6.29 9.53
N GLY A 800 -4.02 -7.54 9.07
CA GLY A 800 -2.82 -8.09 8.44
C GLY A 800 -1.73 -8.61 9.38
N SER A 801 -1.73 -8.28 10.67
CA SER A 801 -0.72 -8.75 11.62
C SER A 801 -1.27 -9.11 13.00
N GLY A 802 -0.58 -10.03 13.68
CA GLY A 802 -0.84 -10.42 15.08
C GLY A 802 -0.77 -11.92 15.34
N THR A 803 -0.88 -12.33 16.60
CA THR A 803 -0.75 -13.75 17.02
C THR A 803 -1.87 -14.16 17.98
N VAL A 804 -2.29 -15.43 17.91
CA VAL A 804 -3.29 -16.00 18.84
C VAL A 804 -2.77 -15.97 20.29
N LEU A 805 -1.47 -16.19 20.49
CA LEU A 805 -0.85 -16.10 21.82
C LEU A 805 -0.87 -14.67 22.37
N GLY A 806 -0.66 -13.68 21.50
CA GLY A 806 -0.80 -12.26 21.85
C GLY A 806 -2.23 -11.95 22.33
N VAL A 807 -3.25 -12.42 21.61
CA VAL A 807 -4.67 -12.25 21.99
C VAL A 807 -4.97 -12.90 23.34
N ALA A 808 -4.50 -14.13 23.57
CA ALA A 808 -4.69 -14.83 24.84
C ALA A 808 -4.03 -14.08 26.01
N ALA A 809 -2.80 -13.59 25.81
CA ALA A 809 -2.10 -12.79 26.81
C ALA A 809 -2.76 -11.42 27.04
N GLY A 810 -3.33 -10.79 25.99
CA GLY A 810 -4.10 -9.55 26.11
C GLY A 810 -5.39 -9.73 26.92
N ALA A 811 -6.12 -10.81 26.66
CA ALA A 811 -7.30 -11.21 27.45
C ALA A 811 -6.94 -11.42 28.92
N LEU A 812 -5.89 -12.19 29.20
CA LEU A 812 -5.42 -12.45 30.56
C LEU A 812 -4.99 -11.16 31.27
N MET A 813 -4.26 -10.27 30.57
CA MET A 813 -3.82 -8.99 31.12
C MET A 813 -4.99 -8.11 31.56
N LEU A 814 -5.98 -7.92 30.69
CA LEU A 814 -7.14 -7.09 31.02
C LEU A 814 -7.94 -7.66 32.18
N LEU A 815 -8.10 -8.98 32.23
CA LEU A 815 -8.83 -9.62 33.30
C LEU A 815 -8.10 -9.51 34.65
N ILE A 816 -6.78 -9.65 34.65
CA ILE A 816 -5.94 -9.43 35.83
C ILE A 816 -6.06 -7.98 36.31
N ILE A 817 -6.02 -7.00 35.40
CA ILE A 817 -6.21 -5.58 35.72
C ILE A 817 -7.59 -5.38 36.35
N ASN A 818 -8.63 -5.92 35.73
CA ASN A 818 -10.00 -5.83 36.22
C ASN A 818 -10.12 -6.36 37.65
N ASN A 819 -9.71 -7.61 37.85
CA ASN A 819 -9.80 -8.29 39.14
C ASN A 819 -8.98 -7.55 40.21
N GLY A 820 -7.78 -7.11 39.86
CA GLY A 820 -6.91 -6.38 40.77
C GLY A 820 -7.50 -5.04 41.20
N LEU A 821 -8.05 -4.26 40.27
CA LEU A 821 -8.69 -2.98 40.58
C LEU A 821 -9.98 -3.18 41.40
N THR A 822 -10.77 -4.21 41.11
CA THR A 822 -11.94 -4.58 41.93
C THR A 822 -11.54 -4.96 43.36
N LEU A 823 -10.43 -5.71 43.54
CA LEU A 823 -9.92 -6.08 44.86
C LEU A 823 -9.41 -4.87 45.67
N VAL A 824 -9.02 -3.79 45.01
CA VAL A 824 -8.64 -2.50 45.62
C VAL A 824 -9.85 -1.56 45.78
N ARG A 825 -11.07 -2.05 45.47
CA ARG A 825 -12.35 -1.32 45.57
C ARG A 825 -12.44 -0.08 44.66
N VAL A 826 -11.81 -0.14 43.48
CA VAL A 826 -12.03 0.86 42.44
C VAL A 826 -13.44 0.70 41.87
N ASP A 827 -14.14 1.82 41.67
CA ASP A 827 -15.51 1.81 41.13
C ASP A 827 -15.53 1.19 39.72
N PRO A 828 -16.51 0.31 39.41
CA PRO A 828 -16.67 -0.28 38.08
C PRO A 828 -16.77 0.72 36.93
N LEU A 829 -17.29 1.94 37.16
CA LEU A 829 -17.35 2.99 36.13
C LEU A 829 -15.95 3.45 35.72
N TRP A 830 -15.01 3.54 36.67
CA TRP A 830 -13.63 3.91 36.37
C TRP A 830 -12.88 2.81 35.61
N LEU A 831 -13.29 1.54 35.74
CA LEU A 831 -12.69 0.42 34.99
C LEU A 831 -12.86 0.59 33.48
N GLN A 832 -14.01 1.08 33.02
CA GLN A 832 -14.25 1.37 31.60
C GLN A 832 -13.32 2.50 31.10
N GLY A 833 -13.10 3.53 31.92
CA GLY A 833 -12.13 4.59 31.62
C GLY A 833 -10.70 4.07 31.51
N VAL A 834 -10.31 3.15 32.40
CA VAL A 834 -8.99 2.47 32.35
C VAL A 834 -8.84 1.66 31.08
N TYR A 835 -9.85 0.89 30.66
CA TYR A 835 -9.81 0.16 29.38
C TYR A 835 -9.66 1.09 28.18
N GLY A 836 -10.40 2.22 28.17
CA GLY A 836 -10.24 3.26 27.14
C GLY A 836 -8.80 3.77 27.08
N LEU A 837 -8.20 4.09 28.22
CA LEU A 837 -6.81 4.55 28.31
C LEU A 837 -5.82 3.49 27.81
N VAL A 838 -6.01 2.23 28.20
CA VAL A 838 -5.15 1.10 27.80
C VAL A 838 -5.22 0.88 26.28
N ILE A 839 -6.43 0.95 25.68
CA ILE A 839 -6.59 0.90 24.22
C ILE A 839 -5.84 2.06 23.56
N LEU A 840 -6.04 3.29 24.03
CA LEU A 840 -5.39 4.47 23.47
C LEU A 840 -3.86 4.39 23.57
N ALA A 841 -3.34 3.89 24.69
CA ALA A 841 -1.92 3.66 24.88
C ALA A 841 -1.38 2.59 23.92
N ALA A 842 -2.08 1.45 23.79
CA ALA A 842 -1.68 0.37 22.88
C ALA A 842 -1.64 0.85 21.42
N ILE A 843 -2.67 1.58 20.97
CA ILE A 843 -2.75 2.17 19.62
C ILE A 843 -1.66 3.24 19.43
N GLY A 844 -1.43 4.09 20.44
CA GLY A 844 -0.41 5.14 20.40
C GLY A 844 1.01 4.57 20.26
N ILE A 845 1.32 3.48 20.98
CA ILE A 845 2.59 2.76 20.86
C ILE A 845 2.74 2.18 19.45
N ASP A 846 1.70 1.54 18.92
CA ASP A 846 1.71 0.96 17.57
C ASP A 846 1.94 2.04 16.50
N ALA A 847 1.28 3.19 16.62
CA ALA A 847 1.46 4.35 15.74
C ALA A 847 2.89 4.94 15.82
N LEU A 848 3.48 5.02 17.02
CA LEU A 848 4.86 5.48 17.23
C LEU A 848 5.88 4.50 16.63
N VAL A 849 5.67 3.20 16.80
CA VAL A 849 6.52 2.16 16.21
C VAL A 849 6.45 2.21 14.67
N ALA A 850 5.24 2.33 14.11
CA ALA A 850 5.05 2.49 12.67
C ALA A 850 5.74 3.75 12.12
N ARG A 851 5.66 4.88 12.83
CA ARG A 851 6.36 6.13 12.48
C ARG A 851 7.88 5.98 12.54
N ARG A 852 8.43 5.32 13.56
CA ARG A 852 9.88 5.07 13.68
C ARG A 852 10.40 4.12 12.60
N ALA A 853 9.61 3.12 12.20
CA ALA A 853 9.94 2.26 11.07
C ALA A 853 9.98 3.05 9.75
N ALA A 854 9.03 3.95 9.53
CA ALA A 854 9.04 4.86 8.38
C ALA A 854 10.21 5.87 8.41
N GLY A 855 10.58 6.39 9.59
CA GLY A 855 11.72 7.29 9.78
C GLY A 855 13.08 6.63 9.55
N LYS A 856 13.26 5.37 9.98
CA LYS A 856 14.48 4.59 9.68
C LYS A 856 14.61 4.25 8.19
N ARG A 857 13.50 4.09 7.47
CA ARG A 857 13.51 3.93 5.99
C ARG A 857 14.07 5.17 5.29
N LYS A 858 13.85 6.38 5.82
CA LYS A 858 14.48 7.62 5.30
C LYS A 858 15.97 7.71 5.60
N GLY A 859 16.43 7.19 6.74
CA GLY A 859 17.84 7.23 7.13
C GLY A 859 18.74 6.21 6.41
N ALA A 860 18.19 5.15 5.81
CA ALA A 860 18.94 4.12 5.07
C ALA A 860 19.01 4.40 3.55
N HIS A 861 18.40 5.49 3.10
CA HIS A 861 18.59 6.10 1.77
C HIS A 861 19.67 7.21 1.80
N ARG A 862 20.35 7.40 2.94
CA ARG A 862 21.55 8.23 3.05
C ARG A 862 22.79 7.39 2.80
#